data_AF-A0A0A0GNB9-F1
#
_entry.id   AF-A0A0A0GNB9-F1
#
_cell.length_a   1.000
_cell.length_b   1.000
_cell.length_c   1.000
_cell.angle_alpha   90.00
_cell.angle_beta   90.00
_cell.angle_gamma   90.00
#
_symmetry.space_group_name_H-M   'P 1'
#
loop_
_entity.id
_entity.type
_entity.pdbx_description
1 polymer ?
#
loop_
_entity_poly.entity_id
_entity_poly.type
_entity_poly.pdbx_seq_one_letter_code
_entity_poly.pdbx_strand_id
1 'polypeptide(L)'
;MRSAVNRWNQNTVDYLKKTYTHDINLNSQELEQQHIQKNKDNSIHGGGTLNIISNLSLGHGGLKFDDNQTYIVKGDNATYTGAGIDIGKNTTVDWYLKGVTNDNLHKIGAGTLDVKVSQGGNLKTGDGTVILSAERAFNNIYIASGNSTVKLNADNALGTGNYSGVFFTENGGTLDLNGHNQSFNFIAASDNGATITNTNTKNKSTLSINNTSDYIYHGNIKGNIDLSHLRENKQSNTRLILDGNIDTKNDIHVNNGTLVMQGHATSHATFRDSPVQCYVPNILCVTDSAAVIKKLEASANNKNKTGYMSNNAVSDFAQPDWEGRTFNFKTLYLDNADFSVARNAQVSGNIDAKNSTVTLGSDTAFIDFYSGKNITGNGFNFRQNVKSGSPTNTAAQDISSFTGNIDANNSEITINNKFRGYFSAENNSHVTVKNKDVILDGGARISNNSTLKLDKNASLTAHTWLMNSGTIEIGENAGLNLPGYPVADKFLPSVHELGNVKMTGDNATLTAANYTMFSGNITADDDIAAILNIGSSDEATLSDFNPNPELTDMMFKNYNASWTGSISASKGSATMNNAVWRMTGDSKLNSLNTNKSLTVFSSDNNSFATLTVNDMTMNDSTFVLRSNVTDSDKLIVKNKLDGKNNNLLVDFIENNGKEQTMNVELVTAPKGTSSDVFNPQEQNIGFSDVIPVIETENKDEKTTWTLKGFNVATNQQSVQKAENFMSAGYKNFLNEVNNLNKRMGDLRDINGEAGAWARIMSGAGSAGGGYSDNYTHVQIGADKKHELDGLDLFTGMTMTYTDSNAGNNDFLRQNEICRGWPLCLCHV
;
A
#
# COMPACT_ATOMS: atom_id res chain seq x y z
N MET A 1 -13.80 65.78 -11.44
CA MET A 1 -13.00 64.88 -12.29
C MET A 1 -13.94 63.86 -12.93
N ARG A 2 -14.19 63.96 -14.25
CA ARG A 2 -14.89 62.91 -15.01
C ARG A 2 -13.86 61.78 -15.24
N SER A 3 -14.22 60.52 -15.00
CA SER A 3 -13.30 59.39 -15.16
C SER A 3 -12.71 59.38 -16.57
N ALA A 4 -11.38 59.45 -16.70
CA ALA A 4 -10.65 59.42 -17.96
C ALA A 4 -10.58 57.99 -18.56
N VAL A 5 -11.73 57.32 -18.66
CA VAL A 5 -11.85 56.00 -19.26
C VAL A 5 -12.96 56.07 -20.31
N ASN A 6 -12.63 55.72 -21.55
CA ASN A 6 -13.64 55.56 -22.60
C ASN A 6 -14.55 54.40 -22.20
N ARG A 7 -15.85 54.68 -22.05
CA ARG A 7 -16.85 53.66 -21.71
C ARG A 7 -17.07 52.72 -22.90
N TRP A 8 -17.32 51.44 -22.60
CA TRP A 8 -17.83 50.49 -23.58
C TRP A 8 -19.06 51.07 -24.30
N ASN A 9 -19.08 50.95 -25.63
CA ASN A 9 -20.19 51.43 -26.47
C ASN A 9 -20.80 50.26 -27.25
N GLN A 10 -21.87 49.69 -26.69
CA GLN A 10 -22.58 48.56 -27.27
C GLN A 10 -23.10 48.84 -28.68
N ASN A 11 -23.64 50.04 -28.93
CA ASN A 11 -24.20 50.41 -30.22
C ASN A 11 -23.13 50.41 -31.34
N THR A 12 -21.93 50.90 -31.04
CA THR A 12 -20.81 50.86 -31.99
C THR A 12 -20.40 49.42 -32.31
N VAL A 13 -20.36 48.55 -31.29
CA VAL A 13 -20.02 47.13 -31.45
C VAL A 13 -21.08 46.41 -32.29
N ASP A 14 -22.35 46.61 -31.99
CA ASP A 14 -23.46 45.96 -32.71
C ASP A 14 -23.54 46.44 -34.16
N TYR A 15 -23.33 47.74 -34.41
CA TYR A 15 -23.25 48.30 -35.76
C TYR A 15 -22.13 47.63 -36.57
N LEU A 16 -20.94 47.47 -35.98
CA LEU A 16 -19.82 46.80 -36.63
C LEU A 16 -20.14 45.33 -36.92
N LYS A 17 -20.63 44.57 -35.94
CA LYS A 17 -21.02 43.16 -36.13
C LYS A 17 -22.03 43.03 -37.27
N LYS A 18 -23.11 43.81 -37.25
CA LYS A 18 -24.14 43.80 -38.29
C LYS A 18 -23.59 44.13 -39.68
N THR A 19 -22.61 45.05 -39.78
CA THR A 19 -21.99 45.42 -41.05
C THR A 19 -21.29 44.23 -41.72
N TYR A 20 -20.66 43.37 -40.91
CA TYR A 20 -19.87 42.22 -41.35
C TYR A 20 -20.64 40.90 -41.34
N THR A 21 -21.93 40.87 -41.03
CA THR A 21 -22.74 39.64 -41.08
C THR A 21 -23.61 39.59 -42.34
N HIS A 22 -23.77 38.39 -42.89
CA HIS A 22 -24.73 38.05 -43.94
C HIS A 22 -25.52 36.82 -43.52
N ASP A 23 -26.84 36.93 -43.37
CA ASP A 23 -27.71 35.82 -42.96
C ASP A 23 -28.09 34.93 -44.15
N ILE A 24 -28.01 33.62 -43.94
CA ILE A 24 -28.40 32.57 -44.87
C ILE A 24 -29.31 31.58 -44.14
N ASN A 25 -30.52 31.36 -44.65
CA ASN A 25 -31.45 30.37 -44.11
C ASN A 25 -31.48 29.15 -45.04
N LEU A 26 -30.99 27.99 -44.58
CA LEU A 26 -31.03 26.73 -45.35
C LEU A 26 -32.34 25.97 -45.11
N ASN A 27 -32.88 25.99 -43.89
CA ASN A 27 -34.11 25.28 -43.52
C ASN A 27 -34.15 23.82 -44.00
N SER A 28 -33.08 23.07 -43.75
CA SER A 28 -32.90 21.67 -44.15
C SER A 28 -32.85 21.42 -45.67
N GLN A 29 -32.59 22.46 -46.47
CA GLN A 29 -32.43 22.37 -47.92
C GLN A 29 -30.95 22.32 -48.34
N GLU A 30 -30.71 22.10 -49.64
CA GLU A 30 -29.40 22.23 -50.27
C GLU A 30 -29.28 23.61 -50.94
N LEU A 31 -28.23 24.37 -50.60
CA LEU A 31 -27.91 25.65 -51.21
C LEU A 31 -26.54 25.63 -51.86
N GLU A 32 -26.44 26.24 -53.05
CA GLU A 32 -25.17 26.42 -53.75
C GLU A 32 -24.41 27.66 -53.26
N GLN A 33 -23.08 27.63 -53.49
CA GLN A 33 -22.09 28.65 -53.15
C GLN A 33 -22.50 30.10 -53.46
N GLN A 34 -23.35 30.37 -54.46
CA GLN A 34 -23.75 31.72 -54.88
C GLN A 34 -24.46 32.55 -53.78
N HIS A 35 -25.01 31.89 -52.76
CA HIS A 35 -25.68 32.55 -51.64
C HIS A 35 -24.70 33.04 -50.55
N ILE A 36 -23.42 32.65 -50.66
CA ILE A 36 -22.35 32.99 -49.73
C ILE A 36 -21.70 34.31 -50.16
N GLN A 37 -21.58 35.25 -49.22
CA GLN A 37 -20.97 36.56 -49.44
C GLN A 37 -19.49 36.56 -49.02
N LYS A 38 -18.63 37.05 -49.90
CA LYS A 38 -17.21 37.30 -49.60
C LYS A 38 -17.07 38.46 -48.61
N ASN A 39 -16.04 38.43 -47.75
CA ASN A 39 -15.72 39.50 -46.79
C ASN A 39 -16.81 39.76 -45.73
N LYS A 40 -17.67 38.77 -45.48
CA LYS A 40 -18.66 38.78 -44.41
C LYS A 40 -18.71 37.42 -43.72
N ASP A 41 -19.04 37.44 -42.44
CA ASP A 41 -19.44 36.25 -41.70
C ASP A 41 -20.80 35.80 -42.21
N ASN A 42 -20.83 34.64 -42.85
CA ASN A 42 -22.05 34.03 -43.36
C ASN A 42 -22.69 33.26 -42.21
N SER A 43 -23.75 33.83 -41.63
CA SER A 43 -24.51 33.23 -40.53
C SER A 43 -25.61 32.33 -41.10
N ILE A 44 -25.46 31.03 -40.89
CA ILE A 44 -26.18 29.94 -41.54
C ILE A 44 -27.14 29.33 -40.52
N HIS A 45 -28.42 29.27 -40.88
CA HIS A 45 -29.50 28.83 -39.99
C HIS A 45 -30.35 27.69 -40.58
N GLY A 46 -30.89 26.83 -39.70
CA GLY A 46 -31.93 25.84 -40.02
C GLY A 46 -31.49 24.47 -40.55
N GLY A 47 -30.19 24.13 -40.49
CA GLY A 47 -29.65 22.84 -40.95
C GLY A 47 -29.66 22.67 -42.47
N GLY A 48 -28.97 21.67 -43.00
CA GLY A 48 -29.00 21.33 -44.43
C GLY A 48 -27.63 21.19 -45.09
N THR A 49 -27.57 21.33 -46.41
CA THR A 49 -26.34 21.12 -47.19
C THR A 49 -25.87 22.38 -47.90
N LEU A 50 -24.58 22.71 -47.77
CA LEU A 50 -23.90 23.71 -48.59
C LEU A 50 -23.06 23.00 -49.67
N ASN A 51 -23.40 23.25 -50.93
CA ASN A 51 -22.68 22.71 -52.08
C ASN A 51 -21.73 23.76 -52.67
N ILE A 52 -20.43 23.48 -52.56
CA ILE A 52 -19.34 24.35 -52.99
C ILE A 52 -18.81 23.86 -54.34
N ILE A 53 -19.13 24.61 -55.39
CA ILE A 53 -18.84 24.25 -56.79
C ILE A 53 -17.45 24.71 -57.26
N SER A 54 -16.78 25.58 -56.50
CA SER A 54 -15.43 26.09 -56.76
C SER A 54 -14.74 26.53 -55.46
N ASN A 55 -13.41 26.72 -55.46
CA ASN A 55 -12.66 27.14 -54.27
C ASN A 55 -13.32 28.36 -53.58
N LEU A 56 -13.64 28.20 -52.30
CA LEU A 56 -14.33 29.17 -51.48
C LEU A 56 -13.32 30.03 -50.71
N SER A 57 -13.13 31.28 -51.13
CA SER A 57 -12.28 32.24 -50.44
C SER A 57 -13.07 33.45 -49.95
N LEU A 58 -13.26 33.53 -48.63
CA LEU A 58 -14.09 34.54 -47.97
C LEU A 58 -13.31 35.78 -47.49
N GLY A 59 -12.00 35.84 -47.70
CA GLY A 59 -11.18 36.95 -47.23
C GLY A 59 -11.24 37.06 -45.71
N HIS A 60 -11.74 38.18 -45.19
CA HIS A 60 -11.91 38.37 -43.74
C HIS A 60 -13.27 37.91 -43.19
N GLY A 61 -14.11 37.27 -44.01
CA GLY A 61 -15.36 36.65 -43.56
C GLY A 61 -15.18 35.17 -43.22
N GLY A 62 -16.03 34.65 -42.34
CA GLY A 62 -16.09 33.22 -41.99
C GLY A 62 -17.44 32.56 -42.26
N LEU A 63 -17.58 31.31 -41.79
CA LEU A 63 -18.83 30.57 -41.75
C LEU A 63 -19.28 30.42 -40.30
N LYS A 64 -20.52 30.79 -40.01
CA LYS A 64 -21.12 30.66 -38.68
C LYS A 64 -22.39 29.81 -38.77
N PHE A 65 -22.53 28.81 -37.93
CA PHE A 65 -23.66 27.89 -37.90
C PHE A 65 -24.43 28.06 -36.58
N ASP A 66 -25.76 28.07 -36.64
CA ASP A 66 -26.66 28.15 -35.48
C ASP A 66 -26.63 26.89 -34.59
N ASP A 67 -27.42 26.93 -33.51
CA ASP A 67 -27.49 25.87 -32.49
C ASP A 67 -28.48 24.75 -32.88
N ASN A 68 -28.23 23.54 -32.37
CA ASN A 68 -29.10 22.35 -32.47
C ASN A 68 -29.42 21.90 -33.91
N GLN A 69 -28.44 21.95 -34.81
CA GLN A 69 -28.60 21.58 -36.22
C GLN A 69 -27.60 20.51 -36.68
N THR A 70 -27.81 20.02 -37.90
CA THR A 70 -26.80 19.24 -38.64
C THR A 70 -26.60 19.85 -40.02
N TYR A 71 -25.33 20.03 -40.39
CA TYR A 71 -24.94 20.59 -41.66
C TYR A 71 -23.98 19.66 -42.40
N ILE A 72 -24.05 19.67 -43.73
CA ILE A 72 -23.07 19.04 -44.61
C ILE A 72 -22.49 20.14 -45.49
N VAL A 73 -21.17 20.29 -45.49
CA VAL A 73 -20.46 21.20 -46.41
C VAL A 73 -19.62 20.36 -47.35
N LYS A 74 -20.02 20.31 -48.62
CA LYS A 74 -19.43 19.42 -49.65
C LYS A 74 -19.02 20.17 -50.91
N GLY A 75 -18.03 19.64 -51.62
CA GLY A 75 -17.57 20.16 -52.90
C GLY A 75 -16.51 19.24 -53.51
N ASP A 76 -16.48 19.09 -54.84
CA ASP A 76 -15.50 18.24 -55.52
C ASP A 76 -14.11 18.89 -55.48
N ASN A 77 -13.24 18.39 -54.59
CA ASN A 77 -11.89 18.90 -54.37
C ASN A 77 -11.79 20.42 -54.08
N ALA A 78 -12.92 21.05 -53.76
CA ALA A 78 -12.98 22.47 -53.47
C ALA A 78 -12.28 22.78 -52.14
N THR A 79 -11.57 23.91 -52.12
CA THR A 79 -10.87 24.38 -50.91
C THR A 79 -11.64 25.49 -50.19
N TYR A 80 -11.33 25.69 -48.91
CA TYR A 80 -11.84 26.80 -48.10
C TYR A 80 -10.71 27.66 -47.53
N THR A 81 -10.88 28.98 -47.56
CA THR A 81 -10.08 29.98 -46.81
C THR A 81 -10.98 31.11 -46.32
N GLY A 82 -10.74 31.60 -45.11
CA GLY A 82 -11.54 32.67 -44.51
C GLY A 82 -11.16 32.93 -43.05
N ALA A 83 -11.98 33.69 -42.33
CA ALA A 83 -11.75 34.00 -40.91
C ALA A 83 -11.83 32.75 -40.00
N GLY A 84 -12.56 31.72 -40.42
CA GLY A 84 -12.72 30.48 -39.67
C GLY A 84 -14.13 29.92 -39.72
N ILE A 85 -14.43 29.00 -38.81
CA ILE A 85 -15.72 28.34 -38.63
C ILE A 85 -16.16 28.51 -37.17
N ASP A 86 -17.36 29.05 -36.96
CA ASP A 86 -18.02 29.20 -35.65
C ASP A 86 -19.26 28.30 -35.62
N ILE A 87 -19.28 27.28 -34.76
CA ILE A 87 -20.36 26.28 -34.72
C ILE A 87 -21.14 26.39 -33.42
N GLY A 88 -22.44 26.66 -33.55
CA GLY A 88 -23.38 26.72 -32.45
C GLY A 88 -23.44 25.44 -31.61
N LYS A 89 -23.96 25.58 -30.39
CA LYS A 89 -24.08 24.48 -29.43
C LYS A 89 -24.97 23.37 -30.00
N ASN A 90 -24.60 22.11 -29.73
CA ASN A 90 -25.32 20.92 -30.22
C ASN A 90 -25.46 20.84 -31.76
N THR A 91 -24.65 21.60 -32.50
CA THR A 91 -24.62 21.53 -33.95
C THR A 91 -23.43 20.73 -34.43
N THR A 92 -23.63 19.89 -35.46
CA THR A 92 -22.55 19.16 -36.13
C THR A 92 -22.46 19.58 -37.58
N VAL A 93 -21.24 19.86 -38.04
CA VAL A 93 -20.94 20.17 -39.44
C VAL A 93 -20.02 19.08 -40.00
N ASP A 94 -20.56 18.26 -40.91
CA ASP A 94 -19.76 17.32 -41.70
C ASP A 94 -19.01 18.08 -42.80
N TRP A 95 -17.68 18.03 -42.75
CA TRP A 95 -16.81 18.88 -43.55
C TRP A 95 -16.01 18.08 -44.59
N TYR A 96 -16.36 18.27 -45.85
CA TYR A 96 -15.75 17.58 -47.00
C TYR A 96 -14.87 18.48 -47.87
N LEU A 97 -14.72 19.77 -47.54
CA LEU A 97 -13.81 20.67 -48.26
C LEU A 97 -12.37 20.46 -47.83
N LYS A 98 -11.42 20.79 -48.72
CA LYS A 98 -9.98 20.76 -48.43
C LYS A 98 -9.48 22.08 -47.86
N GLY A 99 -8.36 22.05 -47.15
CA GLY A 99 -7.64 23.24 -46.72
C GLY A 99 -6.77 23.84 -47.82
N VAL A 100 -6.16 24.98 -47.54
CA VAL A 100 -5.15 25.62 -48.39
C VAL A 100 -3.81 25.70 -47.66
N THR A 101 -2.73 25.43 -48.38
CA THR A 101 -1.37 25.54 -47.84
C THR A 101 -1.07 26.96 -47.35
N ASN A 102 -0.41 27.07 -46.20
CA ASN A 102 -0.08 28.34 -45.52
C ASN A 102 -1.27 29.13 -44.96
N ASP A 103 -2.47 28.56 -44.98
CA ASP A 103 -3.62 29.04 -44.21
C ASP A 103 -3.90 28.09 -43.05
N ASN A 104 -4.41 28.63 -41.94
CA ASN A 104 -4.82 27.82 -40.80
C ASN A 104 -6.33 27.87 -40.69
N LEU A 105 -6.98 26.71 -40.66
CA LEU A 105 -8.40 26.66 -40.35
C LEU A 105 -8.59 27.05 -38.88
N HIS A 106 -9.37 28.09 -38.61
CA HIS A 106 -9.75 28.47 -37.24
C HIS A 106 -11.12 27.89 -36.92
N LYS A 107 -11.24 27.22 -35.77
CA LYS A 107 -12.51 26.66 -35.28
C LYS A 107 -12.82 27.16 -33.88
N ILE A 108 -14.02 27.72 -33.71
CA ILE A 108 -14.61 28.13 -32.43
C ILE A 108 -16.08 27.68 -32.35
N GLY A 109 -16.75 28.03 -31.24
CA GLY A 109 -18.11 27.64 -30.96
C GLY A 109 -18.22 26.23 -30.37
N ALA A 110 -19.21 26.06 -29.49
CA ALA A 110 -19.39 24.87 -28.68
C ALA A 110 -19.79 23.61 -29.48
N GLY A 111 -20.13 23.75 -30.76
CA GLY A 111 -20.51 22.65 -31.64
C GLY A 111 -19.36 21.78 -32.13
N THR A 112 -19.67 20.92 -33.09
CA THR A 112 -18.78 19.88 -33.61
C THR A 112 -18.47 20.11 -35.09
N LEU A 113 -17.18 20.13 -35.43
CA LEU A 113 -16.70 20.02 -36.81
C LEU A 113 -16.21 18.58 -37.05
N ASP A 114 -16.85 17.83 -37.94
CA ASP A 114 -16.41 16.48 -38.30
C ASP A 114 -15.68 16.51 -39.65
N VAL A 115 -14.36 16.39 -39.61
CA VAL A 115 -13.47 16.54 -40.77
C VAL A 115 -13.36 15.20 -41.49
N LYS A 116 -13.98 15.11 -42.66
CA LYS A 116 -14.13 13.86 -43.43
C LYS A 116 -13.01 13.63 -44.45
N VAL A 117 -12.18 14.64 -44.72
CA VAL A 117 -11.10 14.59 -45.72
C VAL A 117 -9.81 15.19 -45.18
N SER A 118 -8.66 14.72 -45.65
CA SER A 118 -7.37 15.32 -45.32
C SER A 118 -7.30 16.76 -45.85
N GLN A 119 -6.93 17.69 -44.97
CA GLN A 119 -6.95 19.12 -45.24
C GLN A 119 -5.66 19.63 -45.88
N GLY A 120 -4.53 18.95 -45.68
CA GLY A 120 -3.20 19.39 -46.15
C GLY A 120 -2.68 20.69 -45.52
N GLY A 121 -3.41 21.29 -44.59
CA GLY A 121 -3.07 22.51 -43.84
C GLY A 121 -3.08 22.30 -42.33
N ASN A 122 -3.11 23.38 -41.55
CA ASN A 122 -3.14 23.31 -40.08
C ASN A 122 -4.50 23.73 -39.52
N LEU A 123 -4.77 23.30 -38.28
CA LEU A 123 -5.94 23.67 -37.49
C LEU A 123 -5.52 24.51 -36.28
N LYS A 124 -6.30 25.55 -35.97
CA LYS A 124 -6.33 26.20 -34.66
C LYS A 124 -7.73 26.09 -34.09
N THR A 125 -7.89 25.36 -32.99
CA THR A 125 -9.19 25.18 -32.33
C THR A 125 -9.17 25.79 -30.94
N GLY A 126 -10.23 26.51 -30.60
CA GLY A 126 -10.38 27.21 -29.31
C GLY A 126 -11.59 26.78 -28.51
N ASP A 127 -12.59 26.13 -29.10
CA ASP A 127 -13.83 25.75 -28.41
C ASP A 127 -14.51 24.55 -29.11
N GLY A 128 -15.41 23.86 -28.41
CA GLY A 128 -16.19 22.73 -28.89
C GLY A 128 -15.37 21.54 -29.40
N THR A 129 -15.96 20.70 -30.24
CA THR A 129 -15.30 19.46 -30.73
C THR A 129 -14.84 19.58 -32.19
N VAL A 130 -13.70 18.97 -32.50
CA VAL A 130 -13.26 18.65 -33.87
C VAL A 130 -13.01 17.14 -33.95
N ILE A 131 -13.75 16.45 -34.80
CA ILE A 131 -13.58 15.01 -35.04
C ILE A 131 -12.68 14.84 -36.27
N LEU A 132 -11.64 14.02 -36.14
CA LEU A 132 -10.72 13.67 -37.21
C LEU A 132 -11.12 12.33 -37.83
N SER A 133 -11.97 12.37 -38.85
CA SER A 133 -12.51 11.19 -39.56
C SER A 133 -11.76 10.88 -40.86
N ALA A 134 -10.52 11.39 -41.00
CA ALA A 134 -9.64 11.12 -42.12
C ALA A 134 -8.21 10.87 -41.64
N GLU A 135 -7.49 10.00 -42.36
CA GLU A 135 -6.05 9.85 -42.19
C GLU A 135 -5.36 11.20 -42.40
N ARG A 136 -4.45 11.56 -41.48
CA ARG A 136 -3.70 12.81 -41.49
C ARG A 136 -4.62 14.00 -41.79
N ALA A 137 -5.68 14.14 -40.99
CA ALA A 137 -6.72 15.13 -41.19
C ALA A 137 -6.13 16.55 -41.29
N PHE A 138 -5.14 16.87 -40.47
CA PHE A 138 -4.33 18.09 -40.54
C PHE A 138 -2.84 17.77 -40.41
N ASN A 139 -1.98 18.66 -40.92
CA ASN A 139 -0.54 18.58 -40.72
C ASN A 139 -0.18 18.91 -39.27
N ASN A 140 -0.78 19.98 -38.73
CA ASN A 140 -0.61 20.41 -37.35
C ASN A 140 -1.92 20.90 -36.75
N ILE A 141 -2.08 20.76 -35.44
CA ILE A 141 -3.26 21.08 -34.66
C ILE A 141 -2.81 21.86 -33.43
N TYR A 142 -3.30 23.09 -33.32
CA TYR A 142 -3.12 23.99 -32.19
C TYR A 142 -4.40 23.97 -31.34
N ILE A 143 -4.25 23.63 -30.05
CA ILE A 143 -5.34 23.46 -29.08
C ILE A 143 -5.16 24.51 -27.98
N ALA A 144 -6.20 25.31 -27.73
CA ALA A 144 -6.13 26.42 -26.78
C ALA A 144 -7.44 26.62 -25.99
N SER A 145 -7.32 27.47 -24.96
CA SER A 145 -8.39 27.98 -24.10
C SER A 145 -8.97 27.00 -23.07
N GLY A 146 -8.67 25.70 -23.19
CA GLY A 146 -9.22 24.66 -22.33
C GLY A 146 -10.60 24.15 -22.72
N ASN A 147 -11.30 24.81 -23.65
CA ASN A 147 -12.68 24.46 -24.04
C ASN A 147 -12.78 23.54 -25.25
N SER A 148 -11.68 23.34 -25.99
CA SER A 148 -11.69 22.53 -27.21
C SER A 148 -11.40 21.04 -26.96
N THR A 149 -12.04 20.19 -27.75
CA THR A 149 -11.74 18.75 -27.84
C THR A 149 -11.41 18.37 -29.28
N VAL A 150 -10.30 17.68 -29.49
CA VAL A 150 -9.95 17.03 -30.74
C VAL A 150 -10.13 15.52 -30.53
N LYS A 151 -10.96 14.88 -31.36
CA LYS A 151 -11.33 13.47 -31.19
C LYS A 151 -10.93 12.64 -32.40
N LEU A 152 -10.21 11.54 -32.19
CA LEU A 152 -9.81 10.63 -33.26
C LEU A 152 -10.99 9.75 -33.68
N ASN A 153 -11.16 9.56 -34.99
CA ASN A 153 -12.20 8.70 -35.56
C ASN A 153 -11.71 7.96 -36.82
N ALA A 154 -10.40 7.97 -37.06
CA ALA A 154 -9.73 7.27 -38.15
C ALA A 154 -8.32 6.87 -37.70
N ASP A 155 -7.80 5.79 -38.29
CA ASP A 155 -6.42 5.39 -38.07
C ASP A 155 -5.46 6.43 -38.67
N ASN A 156 -4.33 6.65 -37.99
CA ASN A 156 -3.32 7.64 -38.38
C ASN A 156 -3.91 9.05 -38.62
N ALA A 157 -4.94 9.44 -37.87
CA ALA A 157 -5.64 10.72 -38.05
C ALA A 157 -4.77 11.96 -37.74
N LEU A 158 -3.73 11.80 -36.91
CA LEU A 158 -2.82 12.87 -36.51
C LEU A 158 -1.70 13.12 -37.53
N GLY A 159 -0.96 14.20 -37.32
CA GLY A 159 0.20 14.56 -38.14
C GLY A 159 1.42 13.69 -37.86
N THR A 160 2.55 14.08 -38.44
CA THR A 160 3.84 13.35 -38.30
C THR A 160 4.88 14.13 -37.50
N GLY A 161 6.02 13.49 -37.23
CA GLY A 161 7.15 14.10 -36.54
C GLY A 161 7.10 13.91 -35.02
N ASN A 162 7.96 14.62 -34.31
CA ASN A 162 8.19 14.40 -32.88
C ASN A 162 6.94 14.59 -32.00
N TYR A 163 6.02 15.47 -32.41
CA TYR A 163 4.82 15.85 -31.66
C TYR A 163 3.53 15.30 -32.26
N SER A 164 3.62 14.45 -33.30
CA SER A 164 2.46 13.98 -34.09
C SER A 164 1.56 15.13 -34.58
N GLY A 165 2.16 16.30 -34.80
CA GLY A 165 1.45 17.52 -35.20
C GLY A 165 0.50 18.11 -34.15
N VAL A 166 0.56 17.75 -32.87
CA VAL A 166 -0.37 18.28 -31.84
C VAL A 166 0.35 19.21 -30.86
N PHE A 167 -0.22 20.39 -30.63
CA PHE A 167 0.34 21.45 -29.81
C PHE A 167 -0.72 22.04 -28.88
N PHE A 168 -0.56 21.84 -27.57
CA PHE A 168 -1.40 22.44 -26.53
C PHE A 168 -0.73 23.71 -25.99
N THR A 169 -1.45 24.81 -26.11
CA THR A 169 -0.98 26.15 -25.72
C THR A 169 -1.58 26.53 -24.37
N GLU A 170 -1.64 27.83 -24.06
CA GLU A 170 -2.20 28.32 -22.80
C GLU A 170 -3.61 27.76 -22.54
N ASN A 171 -3.77 27.16 -21.36
CA ASN A 171 -4.95 26.42 -20.91
C ASN A 171 -5.31 25.17 -21.72
N GLY A 172 -4.51 24.82 -22.74
CA GLY A 172 -4.63 23.60 -23.53
C GLY A 172 -6.05 23.30 -24.02
N GLY A 173 -6.52 22.08 -23.71
CA GLY A 173 -7.72 21.45 -24.22
C GLY A 173 -7.56 19.93 -24.23
N THR A 174 -8.48 19.21 -24.86
CA THR A 174 -8.51 17.74 -24.81
C THR A 174 -8.19 17.10 -26.15
N LEU A 175 -7.32 16.08 -26.16
CA LEU A 175 -7.18 15.11 -27.24
C LEU A 175 -7.81 13.78 -26.78
N ASP A 176 -8.92 13.39 -27.39
CA ASP A 176 -9.60 12.12 -27.15
C ASP A 176 -9.15 11.08 -28.19
N LEU A 177 -8.41 10.08 -27.73
CA LEU A 177 -7.90 8.97 -28.53
C LEU A 177 -9.01 8.03 -29.00
N ASN A 178 -10.17 8.02 -28.34
CA ASN A 178 -11.38 7.31 -28.76
C ASN A 178 -11.18 5.83 -29.15
N GLY A 179 -10.26 5.12 -28.49
CA GLY A 179 -9.97 3.72 -28.74
C GLY A 179 -8.87 3.47 -29.78
N HIS A 180 -8.25 4.51 -30.31
CA HIS A 180 -7.04 4.39 -31.14
C HIS A 180 -5.78 4.46 -30.26
N ASN A 181 -4.75 3.73 -30.65
CA ASN A 181 -3.43 3.82 -30.03
C ASN A 181 -2.66 5.02 -30.62
N GLN A 182 -1.82 5.66 -29.81
CA GLN A 182 -1.02 6.77 -30.30
C GLN A 182 0.37 6.78 -29.65
N SER A 183 1.38 7.06 -30.48
CA SER A 183 2.76 7.24 -30.05
C SER A 183 3.20 8.68 -30.25
N PHE A 184 4.00 9.19 -29.32
CA PHE A 184 4.65 10.49 -29.37
C PHE A 184 6.12 10.33 -28.99
N ASN A 185 7.02 11.10 -29.61
CA ASN A 185 8.34 11.32 -29.02
C ASN A 185 8.19 12.28 -27.85
N PHE A 186 7.49 13.40 -28.09
CA PHE A 186 7.19 14.40 -27.07
C PHE A 186 5.75 14.88 -27.27
N ILE A 187 5.04 15.22 -26.20
CA ILE A 187 3.72 15.86 -26.30
C ILE A 187 3.93 17.36 -26.07
N ALA A 188 3.67 18.18 -27.09
CA ALA A 188 3.92 19.60 -26.96
C ALA A 188 2.80 20.26 -26.12
N ALA A 189 2.96 20.30 -24.79
CA ALA A 189 2.01 20.90 -23.86
C ALA A 189 2.67 21.97 -23.00
N SER A 190 2.02 23.14 -22.89
CA SER A 190 2.57 24.30 -22.15
C SER A 190 2.26 24.26 -20.66
N ASP A 191 1.14 23.66 -20.29
CA ASP A 191 0.60 23.69 -18.94
C ASP A 191 -0.36 22.51 -18.68
N ASN A 192 -0.92 22.49 -17.48
CA ASN A 192 -1.83 21.47 -16.98
C ASN A 192 -3.27 21.58 -17.56
N GLY A 193 -3.54 22.50 -18.49
CA GLY A 193 -4.80 22.54 -19.24
C GLY A 193 -4.84 21.51 -20.39
N ALA A 194 -3.68 21.01 -20.82
CA ALA A 194 -3.61 19.91 -21.78
C ALA A 194 -4.12 18.60 -21.17
N THR A 195 -4.94 17.85 -21.90
CA THR A 195 -5.42 16.54 -21.48
C THR A 195 -5.43 15.56 -22.65
N ILE A 196 -4.81 14.39 -22.48
CA ILE A 196 -5.02 13.24 -23.35
C ILE A 196 -5.96 12.27 -22.65
N THR A 197 -7.00 11.83 -23.36
CA THR A 197 -8.00 10.92 -22.80
C THR A 197 -8.43 9.85 -23.79
N ASN A 198 -9.13 8.84 -23.29
CA ASN A 198 -9.89 7.93 -24.11
C ASN A 198 -11.29 7.78 -23.51
N THR A 199 -12.29 8.34 -24.20
CA THR A 199 -13.70 8.23 -23.80
C THR A 199 -14.36 6.92 -24.25
N ASN A 200 -13.69 6.13 -25.10
CA ASN A 200 -14.19 4.85 -25.56
C ASN A 200 -14.08 3.80 -24.45
N THR A 201 -15.24 3.36 -23.92
CA THR A 201 -15.31 2.39 -22.83
C THR A 201 -15.12 0.95 -23.28
N LYS A 202 -15.20 0.67 -24.59
CA LYS A 202 -15.07 -0.68 -25.16
C LYS A 202 -13.63 -0.97 -25.57
N ASN A 203 -13.00 0.00 -26.22
CA ASN A 203 -11.64 -0.14 -26.75
C ASN A 203 -10.69 0.70 -25.90
N LYS A 204 -9.76 0.02 -25.23
CA LYS A 204 -8.65 0.65 -24.52
C LYS A 204 -7.64 1.21 -25.52
N SER A 205 -7.06 2.37 -25.21
CA SER A 205 -5.99 2.99 -25.98
C SER A 205 -4.65 2.83 -25.25
N THR A 206 -3.59 2.53 -25.98
CA THR A 206 -2.21 2.66 -25.49
C THR A 206 -1.63 4.00 -25.95
N LEU A 207 -1.20 4.81 -24.98
CA LEU A 207 -0.43 6.03 -25.21
C LEU A 207 1.05 5.73 -24.99
N SER A 208 1.86 5.80 -26.04
CA SER A 208 3.32 5.61 -25.93
C SER A 208 4.06 6.94 -25.96
N ILE A 209 4.93 7.19 -24.99
CA ILE A 209 5.78 8.39 -24.93
C ILE A 209 7.25 7.94 -24.96
N ASN A 210 7.92 8.20 -26.08
CA ASN A 210 9.25 7.67 -26.38
C ASN A 210 10.27 8.82 -26.57
N ASN A 211 10.32 9.76 -25.61
CA ASN A 211 11.20 10.93 -25.65
C ASN A 211 12.66 10.54 -25.87
N THR A 212 13.42 11.31 -26.65
CA THR A 212 14.82 10.99 -26.96
C THR A 212 15.83 11.77 -26.11
N SER A 213 15.33 12.54 -25.15
CA SER A 213 16.07 13.33 -24.16
C SER A 213 15.19 13.53 -22.93
N ASP A 214 15.75 14.02 -21.82
CA ASP A 214 14.93 14.46 -20.66
C ASP A 214 13.78 15.37 -21.11
N TYR A 215 12.58 15.07 -20.63
CA TYR A 215 11.34 15.69 -21.08
C TYR A 215 10.30 15.72 -19.96
N ILE A 216 9.67 16.89 -19.76
CA ILE A 216 8.57 17.09 -18.82
C ILE A 216 7.25 17.18 -19.60
N TYR A 217 6.27 16.35 -19.24
CA TYR A 217 4.90 16.50 -19.70
C TYR A 217 4.05 17.21 -18.65
N HIS A 218 3.64 18.44 -18.97
CA HIS A 218 2.84 19.32 -18.11
C HIS A 218 1.35 18.98 -18.07
N GLY A 219 0.84 18.20 -19.03
CA GLY A 219 -0.58 17.91 -19.17
C GLY A 219 -1.05 16.69 -18.38
N ASN A 220 -2.33 16.37 -18.57
CA ASN A 220 -2.99 15.27 -17.90
C ASN A 220 -3.16 14.04 -18.81
N ILE A 221 -3.25 12.86 -18.20
CA ILE A 221 -3.68 11.61 -18.85
C ILE A 221 -4.85 11.04 -18.05
N LYS A 222 -6.00 10.80 -18.70
CA LYS A 222 -7.17 10.24 -17.99
C LYS A 222 -8.02 9.28 -18.81
N GLY A 223 -8.84 8.48 -18.14
CA GLY A 223 -9.81 7.59 -18.78
C GLY A 223 -9.22 6.24 -19.17
N ASN A 224 -9.71 5.62 -20.25
CA ASN A 224 -9.38 4.24 -20.60
C ASN A 224 -8.04 4.13 -21.37
N ILE A 225 -6.94 4.52 -20.72
CA ILE A 225 -5.60 4.59 -21.31
C ILE A 225 -4.61 3.71 -20.53
N ASP A 226 -3.86 2.86 -21.23
CA ASP A 226 -2.55 2.38 -20.75
C ASP A 226 -1.45 3.37 -21.14
N LEU A 227 -0.51 3.63 -20.25
CA LEU A 227 0.68 4.43 -20.55
C LEU A 227 1.88 3.51 -20.79
N SER A 228 2.65 3.79 -21.84
CA SER A 228 3.80 2.99 -22.25
C SER A 228 5.04 3.89 -22.43
N HIS A 229 6.13 3.53 -21.77
CA HIS A 229 7.45 4.15 -21.88
C HIS A 229 8.52 3.06 -22.02
N LEU A 230 8.67 2.53 -23.24
CA LEU A 230 9.47 1.34 -23.50
C LEU A 230 10.69 1.70 -24.36
N ARG A 231 11.84 1.09 -24.05
CA ARG A 231 13.07 1.25 -24.82
C ARG A 231 13.76 -0.08 -25.04
N GLU A 232 14.54 -0.16 -26.12
CA GLU A 232 15.38 -1.33 -26.37
C GLU A 232 16.55 -1.43 -25.38
N ASN A 233 17.13 -0.29 -24.96
CA ASN A 233 18.31 -0.24 -24.11
C ASN A 233 18.17 0.85 -23.04
N LYS A 234 18.70 0.59 -21.84
CA LYS A 234 18.67 1.55 -20.72
C LYS A 234 19.53 2.78 -21.03
N GLN A 235 18.96 3.98 -20.90
CA GLN A 235 19.63 5.25 -21.18
C GLN A 235 19.42 6.26 -20.05
N SER A 236 20.50 6.77 -19.46
CA SER A 236 20.47 7.59 -18.24
C SER A 236 20.06 9.06 -18.42
N ASN A 237 19.88 9.51 -19.65
CA ASN A 237 19.66 10.90 -20.06
C ASN A 237 18.38 11.07 -20.91
N THR A 238 17.40 10.18 -20.71
CA THR A 238 16.11 10.19 -21.40
C THR A 238 14.92 10.00 -20.45
N ARG A 239 14.88 10.80 -19.37
CA ARG A 239 13.83 10.73 -18.35
C ARG A 239 12.49 11.23 -18.88
N LEU A 240 11.44 10.46 -18.66
CA LEU A 240 10.06 10.94 -18.75
C LEU A 240 9.65 11.49 -17.38
N ILE A 241 9.46 12.81 -17.30
CA ILE A 241 8.98 13.48 -16.11
C ILE A 241 7.53 13.88 -16.31
N LEU A 242 6.69 13.58 -15.33
CA LEU A 242 5.28 13.91 -15.30
C LEU A 242 5.03 14.88 -14.15
N ASP A 243 4.59 16.09 -14.49
CA ASP A 243 4.20 17.12 -13.52
C ASP A 243 2.80 17.68 -13.80
N GLY A 244 2.00 17.01 -14.62
CA GLY A 244 0.53 17.09 -14.63
C GLY A 244 -0.11 15.95 -13.82
N ASN A 245 -1.38 15.61 -14.08
CA ASN A 245 -2.08 14.53 -13.38
C ASN A 245 -2.24 13.26 -14.23
N ILE A 246 -2.22 12.10 -13.56
CA ILE A 246 -2.66 10.83 -14.15
C ILE A 246 -3.89 10.34 -13.39
N ASP A 247 -4.95 10.02 -14.13
CA ASP A 247 -6.17 9.40 -13.60
C ASP A 247 -6.69 8.30 -14.53
N THR A 248 -6.06 7.13 -14.43
CA THR A 248 -6.45 5.92 -15.16
C THR A 248 -6.74 4.78 -14.20
N LYS A 249 -7.62 3.86 -14.60
CA LYS A 249 -7.83 2.58 -13.89
C LYS A 249 -7.03 1.43 -14.50
N ASN A 250 -6.12 1.77 -15.41
CA ASN A 250 -5.32 0.81 -16.17
C ASN A 250 -3.83 0.92 -15.80
N ASP A 251 -2.98 0.29 -16.62
CA ASP A 251 -1.60 0.00 -16.27
C ASP A 251 -0.62 1.01 -16.91
N ILE A 252 0.54 1.15 -16.27
CA ILE A 252 1.68 1.91 -16.78
C ILE A 252 2.83 0.93 -16.98
N HIS A 253 3.46 0.93 -18.16
CA HIS A 253 4.57 0.05 -18.48
C HIS A 253 5.84 0.86 -18.74
N VAL A 254 6.90 0.57 -18.00
CA VAL A 254 8.23 1.16 -18.19
C VAL A 254 9.25 0.04 -18.36
N ASN A 255 9.97 0.06 -19.48
CA ASN A 255 11.03 -0.89 -19.77
C ASN A 255 12.28 -0.15 -20.21
N ASN A 256 13.42 -0.43 -19.58
CA ASN A 256 14.70 0.21 -19.88
C ASN A 256 14.66 1.76 -19.85
N GLY A 257 13.75 2.33 -19.07
CA GLY A 257 13.46 3.76 -19.03
C GLY A 257 13.55 4.35 -17.63
N THR A 258 13.47 5.68 -17.55
CA THR A 258 13.37 6.40 -16.29
C THR A 258 12.08 7.21 -16.24
N LEU A 259 11.25 6.97 -15.24
CA LEU A 259 9.99 7.67 -14.99
C LEU A 259 10.07 8.49 -13.69
N VAL A 260 9.64 9.74 -13.76
CA VAL A 260 9.55 10.64 -12.60
C VAL A 260 8.12 11.16 -12.49
N MET A 261 7.53 11.06 -11.29
CA MET A 261 6.27 11.70 -10.95
C MET A 261 6.54 12.78 -9.89
N GLN A 262 6.05 14.00 -10.11
CA GLN A 262 6.30 15.11 -9.21
C GLN A 262 5.15 16.12 -9.19
N GLY A 263 5.13 17.00 -8.19
CA GLY A 263 4.35 18.24 -8.27
C GLY A 263 4.91 19.21 -9.31
N HIS A 264 4.18 20.29 -9.53
CA HIS A 264 4.57 21.34 -10.48
C HIS A 264 5.02 22.59 -9.73
N ALA A 265 6.16 23.17 -10.10
CA ALA A 265 6.56 24.47 -9.56
C ALA A 265 5.66 25.54 -10.15
N THR A 266 4.93 26.29 -9.31
CA THR A 266 3.97 27.30 -9.77
C THR A 266 4.68 28.29 -10.70
N SER A 267 4.12 28.50 -11.88
CA SER A 267 4.69 29.39 -12.89
C SER A 267 4.43 30.86 -12.57
N HIS A 268 5.48 31.69 -12.60
CA HIS A 268 5.43 33.13 -12.38
C HIS A 268 5.79 33.93 -13.63
N ALA A 269 5.31 35.17 -13.69
CA ALA A 269 5.67 36.10 -14.73
C ALA A 269 7.16 36.46 -14.68
N THR A 270 7.78 36.59 -15.85
CA THR A 270 9.18 37.03 -16.00
C THR A 270 9.25 38.41 -16.62
N PHE A 271 10.27 39.20 -16.27
CA PHE A 271 10.47 40.55 -16.84
C PHE A 271 10.82 40.52 -18.33
N ARG A 272 11.54 39.49 -18.78
CA ARG A 272 11.97 39.34 -20.18
C ARG A 272 12.26 37.88 -20.53
N ASP A 273 11.83 37.46 -21.71
CA ASP A 273 12.08 36.12 -22.25
C ASP A 273 13.32 36.05 -23.18
N SER A 274 13.72 37.17 -23.80
CA SER A 274 14.87 37.25 -24.71
C SER A 274 16.18 37.61 -23.99
N PRO A 275 17.35 37.24 -24.55
CA PRO A 275 18.65 37.76 -24.10
C PRO A 275 18.72 39.30 -24.17
N VAL A 276 19.67 39.90 -23.45
CA VAL A 276 19.95 41.34 -23.55
C VAL A 276 20.44 41.63 -24.97
N GLN A 277 19.80 42.59 -25.64
CA GLN A 277 20.23 43.02 -26.98
C GLN A 277 21.46 43.93 -26.89
N CYS A 278 22.46 43.62 -27.71
CA CYS A 278 23.65 44.44 -27.84
C CYS A 278 23.86 44.87 -29.29
N TYR A 279 24.04 46.16 -29.51
CA TYR A 279 24.45 46.73 -30.80
C TYR A 279 25.90 46.35 -31.15
N VAL A 280 26.73 46.24 -30.11
CA VAL A 280 28.08 45.68 -30.19
C VAL A 280 28.23 44.67 -29.05
N PRO A 281 28.55 43.38 -29.34
CA PRO A 281 28.62 42.33 -28.32
C PRO A 281 29.45 42.74 -27.11
N ASN A 282 28.86 42.67 -25.92
CA ASN A 282 29.48 43.02 -24.63
C ASN A 282 30.04 44.46 -24.48
N ILE A 283 29.80 45.35 -25.44
CA ILE A 283 30.33 46.72 -25.43
C ILE A 283 29.19 47.74 -25.35
N LEU A 284 28.16 47.59 -26.19
CA LEU A 284 27.03 48.52 -26.25
C LEU A 284 25.72 47.74 -26.22
N CYS A 285 25.21 47.52 -25.02
CA CYS A 285 23.99 46.78 -24.75
C CYS A 285 22.88 47.70 -24.24
N VAL A 286 21.63 47.36 -24.55
CA VAL A 286 20.49 47.99 -23.88
C VAL A 286 20.53 47.66 -22.39
N THR A 287 20.00 48.54 -21.54
CA THR A 287 19.95 48.32 -20.10
C THR A 287 19.21 47.02 -19.78
N ASP A 288 19.84 46.15 -18.99
CA ASP A 288 19.19 44.93 -18.51
C ASP A 288 18.20 45.25 -17.38
N SER A 289 16.95 45.53 -17.76
CA SER A 289 15.87 45.84 -16.82
C SER A 289 15.69 44.77 -15.73
N ALA A 290 15.84 43.49 -16.07
CA ALA A 290 15.76 42.39 -15.12
C ALA A 290 16.86 42.47 -14.05
N ALA A 291 18.11 42.76 -14.47
CA ALA A 291 19.22 42.94 -13.54
C ALA A 291 19.05 44.19 -12.66
N VAL A 292 18.50 45.28 -13.21
CA VAL A 292 18.19 46.50 -12.45
C VAL A 292 17.14 46.23 -11.37
N ILE A 293 16.02 45.59 -11.71
CA ILE A 293 14.96 45.25 -10.76
C ILE A 293 15.51 44.30 -9.67
N LYS A 294 16.23 43.25 -10.06
CA LYS A 294 16.89 42.33 -9.11
C LYS A 294 17.78 43.07 -8.10
N LYS A 295 18.51 44.10 -8.55
CA LYS A 295 19.34 44.93 -7.67
C LYS A 295 18.51 45.80 -6.71
N LEU A 296 17.42 46.38 -7.20
CA LEU A 296 16.52 47.21 -6.38
C LEU A 296 15.82 46.39 -5.29
N GLU A 297 15.50 45.12 -5.56
CA GLU A 297 14.80 44.24 -4.63
C GLU A 297 15.74 43.41 -3.73
N ALA A 298 17.05 43.47 -3.96
CA ALA A 298 18.05 42.62 -3.29
C ALA A 298 17.99 42.70 -1.75
N SER A 299 17.75 43.89 -1.18
CA SER A 299 17.66 44.06 0.27
C SER A 299 16.49 43.28 0.88
N ALA A 300 15.31 43.35 0.25
CA ALA A 300 14.13 42.61 0.69
C ALA A 300 14.32 41.10 0.49
N ASN A 301 14.87 40.70 -0.65
CA ASN A 301 15.10 39.29 -0.96
C ASN A 301 16.12 38.62 -0.05
N ASN A 302 17.20 39.32 0.32
CA ASN A 302 18.17 38.81 1.27
C ASN A 302 17.57 38.68 2.68
N LYS A 303 16.75 39.65 3.10
CA LYS A 303 16.08 39.61 4.41
C LYS A 303 15.10 38.43 4.52
N ASN A 304 14.36 38.14 3.45
CA ASN A 304 13.28 37.16 3.46
C ASN A 304 13.67 35.81 2.84
N LYS A 305 14.90 35.65 2.33
CA LYS A 305 15.35 34.49 1.55
C LYS A 305 14.50 34.23 0.30
N THR A 306 14.01 35.29 -0.34
CA THR A 306 13.10 35.24 -1.50
C THR A 306 13.78 35.60 -2.83
N GLY A 307 15.07 35.27 -2.98
CA GLY A 307 15.85 35.58 -4.19
C GLY A 307 15.24 35.06 -5.50
N TYR A 308 14.39 34.03 -5.41
CA TYR A 308 13.63 33.48 -6.54
C TYR A 308 12.59 34.46 -7.11
N MET A 309 12.06 35.40 -6.33
CA MET A 309 11.00 36.32 -6.79
C MET A 309 11.45 37.32 -7.85
N SER A 310 12.75 37.60 -7.94
CA SER A 310 13.31 38.61 -8.85
C SER A 310 14.47 38.06 -9.69
N ASN A 311 14.54 36.74 -9.88
CA ASN A 311 15.63 36.07 -10.61
C ASN A 311 15.41 36.03 -12.13
N ASN A 312 14.23 36.48 -12.62
CA ASN A 312 13.79 36.40 -14.01
C ASN A 312 13.67 34.97 -14.56
N ALA A 313 13.33 34.00 -13.69
CA ALA A 313 12.94 32.65 -14.06
C ALA A 313 11.44 32.45 -13.85
N VAL A 314 10.81 31.57 -14.63
CA VAL A 314 9.39 31.22 -14.47
C VAL A 314 9.15 30.52 -13.13
N SER A 315 10.12 29.72 -12.70
CA SER A 315 10.07 28.95 -11.47
C SER A 315 11.49 28.72 -10.94
N ASP A 316 11.60 28.35 -9.67
CA ASP A 316 12.86 28.09 -8.96
C ASP A 316 12.69 26.97 -7.92
N PHE A 317 13.72 26.14 -7.72
CA PHE A 317 13.67 25.05 -6.74
C PHE A 317 13.48 25.53 -5.29
N ALA A 318 13.92 26.76 -4.98
CA ALA A 318 13.80 27.34 -3.64
C ALA A 318 12.40 27.94 -3.37
N GLN A 319 11.54 28.04 -4.38
CA GLN A 319 10.19 28.59 -4.19
C GLN A 319 9.33 27.66 -3.32
N PRO A 320 8.51 28.20 -2.40
CA PRO A 320 7.68 27.38 -1.51
C PRO A 320 6.38 26.91 -2.18
N ASP A 321 5.92 27.61 -3.21
CA ASP A 321 4.63 27.43 -3.85
C ASP A 321 4.71 26.41 -4.99
N TRP A 322 4.36 25.18 -4.66
CA TRP A 322 4.24 24.06 -5.61
C TRP A 322 2.81 23.57 -5.67
N GLU A 323 2.35 23.25 -6.87
CA GLU A 323 1.05 22.67 -7.10
C GLU A 323 1.12 21.15 -6.87
N GLY A 324 0.21 20.64 -6.03
CA GLY A 324 0.05 19.21 -5.82
C GLY A 324 -0.42 18.50 -7.10
N ARG A 325 0.10 17.30 -7.34
CA ARG A 325 -0.28 16.45 -8.48
C ARG A 325 -0.69 15.06 -8.02
N THR A 326 -1.72 14.51 -8.65
CA THR A 326 -2.25 13.19 -8.34
C THR A 326 -1.95 12.22 -9.48
N PHE A 327 -1.49 11.02 -9.12
CA PHE A 327 -1.17 9.94 -10.05
C PHE A 327 -1.90 8.67 -9.61
N ASN A 328 -3.04 8.39 -10.24
CA ASN A 328 -3.85 7.21 -10.00
C ASN A 328 -3.72 6.24 -11.18
N PHE A 329 -3.31 5.02 -10.89
CA PHE A 329 -3.21 3.92 -11.85
C PHE A 329 -3.47 2.59 -11.13
N LYS A 330 -3.68 1.51 -11.91
CA LYS A 330 -3.83 0.17 -11.34
C LYS A 330 -2.48 -0.41 -10.95
N THR A 331 -1.61 -0.65 -11.93
CA THR A 331 -0.27 -1.18 -11.70
C THR A 331 0.76 -0.49 -12.59
N LEU A 332 1.89 -0.09 -11.99
CA LEU A 332 3.10 0.34 -12.66
C LEU A 332 4.05 -0.84 -12.77
N TYR A 333 4.26 -1.34 -13.99
CA TYR A 333 5.21 -2.40 -14.30
C TYR A 333 6.55 -1.78 -14.68
N LEU A 334 7.60 -2.13 -13.92
CA LEU A 334 8.96 -1.69 -14.12
C LEU A 334 9.85 -2.89 -14.47
N ASP A 335 10.51 -2.84 -15.62
CA ASP A 335 11.48 -3.85 -16.04
C ASP A 335 12.79 -3.19 -16.47
N ASN A 336 13.85 -3.44 -15.72
CA ASN A 336 15.14 -2.77 -15.87
C ASN A 336 15.03 -1.23 -15.92
N ALA A 337 14.17 -0.68 -15.06
CA ALA A 337 13.77 0.72 -15.10
C ALA A 337 14.08 1.46 -13.79
N ASP A 338 14.10 2.78 -13.86
CA ASP A 338 14.23 3.65 -12.69
C ASP A 338 12.94 4.46 -12.52
N PHE A 339 12.32 4.38 -11.35
CA PHE A 339 11.11 5.14 -11.02
C PHE A 339 11.35 6.01 -9.80
N SER A 340 10.92 7.27 -9.86
CA SER A 340 10.98 8.16 -8.70
C SER A 340 9.75 9.02 -8.52
N VAL A 341 9.40 9.27 -7.26
CA VAL A 341 8.34 10.19 -6.85
C VAL A 341 8.97 11.34 -6.08
N ALA A 342 8.95 12.55 -6.62
CA ALA A 342 9.50 13.75 -5.97
C ALA A 342 8.41 14.51 -5.18
N ARG A 343 8.76 15.69 -4.64
CA ARG A 343 7.89 16.54 -3.81
C ARG A 343 6.50 16.80 -4.41
N ASN A 344 5.52 17.06 -3.56
CA ASN A 344 4.15 17.48 -3.89
C ASN A 344 3.35 16.49 -4.78
N ALA A 345 3.83 15.26 -4.95
CA ALA A 345 3.11 14.19 -5.65
C ALA A 345 2.33 13.30 -4.69
N GLN A 346 1.09 12.97 -5.05
CA GLN A 346 0.25 11.96 -4.41
C GLN A 346 0.05 10.80 -5.38
N VAL A 347 0.65 9.66 -5.09
CA VAL A 347 0.64 8.48 -5.98
C VAL A 347 -0.21 7.38 -5.37
N SER A 348 -1.13 6.84 -6.15
CA SER A 348 -1.94 5.68 -5.78
C SER A 348 -1.97 4.63 -6.89
N GLY A 349 -1.60 3.41 -6.53
CA GLY A 349 -1.49 2.28 -7.45
C GLY A 349 -0.45 1.27 -6.98
N ASN A 350 -0.40 0.10 -7.60
CA ASN A 350 0.59 -0.92 -7.28
C ASN A 350 1.85 -0.77 -8.13
N ILE A 351 2.97 -1.29 -7.66
CA ILE A 351 4.25 -1.35 -8.39
C ILE A 351 4.68 -2.81 -8.48
N ASP A 352 4.94 -3.31 -9.69
CA ASP A 352 5.66 -4.57 -9.94
C ASP A 352 7.04 -4.20 -10.52
N ALA A 353 8.09 -4.38 -9.71
CA ALA A 353 9.45 -3.97 -10.03
C ALA A 353 10.37 -5.18 -10.23
N LYS A 354 10.97 -5.27 -11.43
CA LYS A 354 11.93 -6.32 -11.82
C LYS A 354 13.22 -5.67 -12.26
N ASN A 355 14.35 -6.04 -11.65
CA ASN A 355 15.67 -5.48 -11.98
C ASN A 355 15.69 -3.94 -11.95
N SER A 356 14.90 -3.34 -11.07
CA SER A 356 14.53 -1.91 -11.16
C SER A 356 14.88 -1.17 -9.88
N THR A 357 14.96 0.16 -9.97
CA THR A 357 15.12 1.05 -8.81
C THR A 357 13.87 1.88 -8.62
N VAL A 358 13.33 1.93 -7.40
CA VAL A 358 12.17 2.72 -7.00
C VAL A 358 12.56 3.67 -5.88
N THR A 359 12.42 4.98 -6.09
CA THR A 359 12.70 6.00 -5.06
C THR A 359 11.45 6.82 -4.77
N LEU A 360 10.77 6.52 -3.68
CA LEU A 360 9.62 7.27 -3.20
C LEU A 360 10.10 8.39 -2.27
N GLY A 361 9.87 9.66 -2.63
CA GLY A 361 10.42 10.81 -1.89
C GLY A 361 11.83 11.19 -2.35
N SER A 362 12.02 11.32 -3.66
CA SER A 362 13.28 11.78 -4.25
C SER A 362 13.60 13.22 -3.85
N ASP A 363 14.86 13.46 -3.47
CA ASP A 363 15.41 14.80 -3.19
C ASP A 363 15.67 15.61 -4.46
N THR A 364 15.48 15.01 -5.64
CA THR A 364 15.65 15.68 -6.94
C THR A 364 14.29 15.96 -7.54
N ALA A 365 14.00 17.24 -7.79
CA ALA A 365 12.86 17.69 -8.57
C ALA A 365 13.34 18.27 -9.92
N PHE A 366 12.41 18.43 -10.86
CA PHE A 366 12.66 19.01 -12.16
C PHE A 366 11.77 20.22 -12.41
N ILE A 367 12.29 21.22 -13.12
CA ILE A 367 11.52 22.38 -13.59
C ILE A 367 11.81 22.63 -15.06
N ASP A 368 10.83 23.21 -15.76
CA ASP A 368 11.01 23.75 -17.09
C ASP A 368 11.12 25.27 -17.05
N PHE A 369 12.24 25.81 -17.53
CA PHE A 369 12.45 27.27 -17.62
C PHE A 369 11.49 27.96 -18.61
N TYR A 370 10.84 27.20 -19.49
CA TYR A 370 9.86 27.68 -20.44
C TYR A 370 8.42 27.26 -20.09
N SER A 371 8.15 26.79 -18.87
CA SER A 371 6.80 26.38 -18.48
C SER A 371 5.78 27.51 -18.70
N GLY A 372 4.59 27.17 -19.20
CA GLY A 372 3.56 28.12 -19.63
C GLY A 372 3.87 28.88 -20.93
N LYS A 373 5.09 28.78 -21.48
CA LYS A 373 5.54 29.48 -22.69
C LYS A 373 6.32 28.56 -23.65
N ASN A 374 5.93 27.29 -23.68
CA ASN A 374 6.57 26.23 -24.46
C ASN A 374 6.31 26.34 -25.96
N ILE A 375 5.14 26.85 -26.36
CA ILE A 375 4.73 26.94 -27.75
C ILE A 375 5.22 28.25 -28.36
N THR A 376 5.87 28.17 -29.53
CA THR A 376 6.58 29.29 -30.15
C THR A 376 6.22 29.52 -31.61
N GLY A 377 6.64 30.66 -32.16
CA GLY A 377 6.39 31.05 -33.55
C GLY A 377 4.89 31.14 -33.85
N ASN A 378 4.45 30.52 -34.94
CA ASN A 378 3.05 30.54 -35.37
C ASN A 378 2.13 29.58 -34.58
N GLY A 379 2.64 28.90 -33.54
CA GLY A 379 1.86 27.97 -32.70
C GLY A 379 2.15 26.48 -32.94
N PHE A 380 3.14 26.15 -33.78
CA PHE A 380 3.45 24.77 -34.19
C PHE A 380 4.92 24.39 -33.97
N ASN A 381 5.57 25.08 -33.02
CA ASN A 381 6.92 24.77 -32.55
C ASN A 381 6.90 24.66 -31.03
N PHE A 382 7.77 23.81 -30.49
CA PHE A 382 7.86 23.54 -29.06
C PHE A 382 9.30 23.75 -28.56
N ARG A 383 9.43 24.36 -27.38
CA ARG A 383 10.69 24.48 -26.63
C ARG A 383 10.49 23.98 -25.20
N GLN A 384 11.55 23.44 -24.63
CA GLN A 384 11.62 23.06 -23.21
C GLN A 384 13.07 23.13 -22.76
N ASN A 385 13.30 23.50 -21.51
CA ASN A 385 14.63 23.50 -20.89
C ASN A 385 14.52 22.93 -19.49
N VAL A 386 14.66 21.61 -19.42
CA VAL A 386 14.60 20.82 -18.20
C VAL A 386 15.84 21.10 -17.35
N LYS A 387 15.62 21.50 -16.10
CA LYS A 387 16.64 21.54 -15.05
C LYS A 387 16.25 20.63 -13.91
N SER A 388 17.23 19.98 -13.31
CA SER A 388 17.09 19.25 -12.06
C SER A 388 17.77 20.00 -10.91
N GLY A 389 17.29 19.78 -9.70
CA GLY A 389 17.84 20.39 -8.50
C GLY A 389 17.22 19.84 -7.24
N SER A 390 17.87 20.12 -6.11
CA SER A 390 17.37 19.75 -4.78
C SER A 390 16.65 20.93 -4.14
N PRO A 391 15.32 20.82 -3.91
CA PRO A 391 14.57 21.87 -3.22
C PRO A 391 15.06 22.05 -1.78
N THR A 392 15.20 23.29 -1.33
CA THR A 392 15.86 23.62 -0.04
C THR A 392 14.90 23.87 1.12
N ASN A 393 13.58 23.88 0.88
CA ASN A 393 12.54 24.23 1.85
C ASN A 393 11.28 23.34 1.70
N THR A 394 11.42 22.02 1.79
CA THR A 394 10.26 21.11 1.72
C THR A 394 9.54 21.08 3.07
N ALA A 395 8.37 21.70 3.17
CA ALA A 395 7.55 21.60 4.38
C ALA A 395 6.97 20.18 4.52
N ALA A 396 6.55 19.77 5.72
CA ALA A 396 5.99 18.43 5.95
C ALA A 396 4.75 18.13 5.07
N GLN A 397 4.01 19.16 4.65
CA GLN A 397 2.88 19.06 3.72
C GLN A 397 3.28 18.85 2.25
N ASP A 398 4.53 19.19 1.89
CA ASP A 398 5.07 19.08 0.53
C ASP A 398 5.77 17.74 0.30
N ILE A 399 5.97 16.95 1.35
CA ILE A 399 6.45 15.57 1.24
C ILE A 399 5.42 14.78 0.43
N SER A 400 5.88 14.07 -0.58
CA SER A 400 5.02 13.21 -1.40
C SER A 400 4.39 12.08 -0.60
N SER A 401 3.38 11.45 -1.18
CA SER A 401 2.76 10.25 -0.60
C SER A 401 2.62 9.15 -1.63
N PHE A 402 2.73 7.91 -1.17
CA PHE A 402 2.46 6.72 -1.94
C PHE A 402 1.47 5.83 -1.19
N THR A 403 0.42 5.39 -1.88
CA THR A 403 -0.57 4.46 -1.35
C THR A 403 -0.81 3.32 -2.33
N GLY A 404 -0.44 2.11 -1.93
CA GLY A 404 -0.55 0.91 -2.75
C GLY A 404 0.55 -0.08 -2.42
N ASN A 405 0.67 -1.13 -3.24
CA ASN A 405 1.51 -2.26 -2.94
C ASN A 405 2.77 -2.28 -3.82
N ILE A 406 3.88 -2.79 -3.30
CA ILE A 406 5.15 -2.91 -4.04
C ILE A 406 5.61 -4.36 -4.05
N ASP A 407 5.61 -4.99 -5.22
CA ASP A 407 6.23 -6.29 -5.43
C ASP A 407 7.60 -6.08 -6.09
N ALA A 408 8.68 -6.31 -5.35
CA ALA A 408 10.06 -6.11 -5.79
C ALA A 408 10.76 -7.46 -6.02
N ASN A 409 11.40 -7.59 -7.19
CA ASN A 409 12.17 -8.77 -7.58
C ASN A 409 13.53 -8.31 -8.15
N ASN A 410 14.62 -8.70 -7.49
CA ASN A 410 15.97 -8.22 -7.79
C ASN A 410 16.04 -6.69 -7.96
N SER A 411 15.41 -5.96 -7.03
CA SER A 411 15.15 -4.53 -7.15
C SER A 411 15.51 -3.75 -5.89
N GLU A 412 15.80 -2.46 -6.08
CA GLU A 412 16.18 -1.51 -5.02
C GLU A 412 15.03 -0.55 -4.73
N ILE A 413 14.51 -0.54 -3.51
CA ILE A 413 13.38 0.31 -3.11
C ILE A 413 13.83 1.26 -2.00
N THR A 414 13.66 2.57 -2.20
CA THR A 414 13.87 3.59 -1.17
C THR A 414 12.54 4.27 -0.83
N ILE A 415 12.17 4.27 0.45
CA ILE A 415 10.96 4.90 0.98
C ILE A 415 11.33 6.10 1.87
N ASN A 416 11.33 7.28 1.27
CA ASN A 416 11.62 8.58 1.89
C ASN A 416 10.39 9.52 1.88
N ASN A 417 9.21 9.00 1.60
CA ASN A 417 7.95 9.74 1.56
C ASN A 417 6.95 9.24 2.62
N LYS A 418 5.73 9.79 2.62
CA LYS A 418 4.62 9.21 3.39
C LYS A 418 4.15 7.95 2.69
N PHE A 419 4.29 6.79 3.32
CA PHE A 419 3.98 5.50 2.71
C PHE A 419 2.88 4.78 3.46
N ARG A 420 1.93 4.22 2.71
CA ARG A 420 0.88 3.33 3.23
C ARG A 420 0.60 2.18 2.26
N GLY A 421 0.76 0.95 2.71
CA GLY A 421 0.46 -0.23 1.89
C GLY A 421 1.17 -1.49 2.37
N TYR A 422 1.47 -2.41 1.45
CA TYR A 422 2.36 -3.54 1.71
C TYR A 422 3.53 -3.58 0.72
N PHE A 423 4.61 -4.28 1.07
CA PHE A 423 5.64 -4.60 0.09
C PHE A 423 6.17 -6.03 0.21
N SER A 424 6.59 -6.62 -0.90
CA SER A 424 7.29 -7.89 -0.99
C SER A 424 8.67 -7.66 -1.60
N ALA A 425 9.72 -8.13 -0.93
CA ALA A 425 11.10 -8.07 -1.40
C ALA A 425 11.61 -9.48 -1.66
N GLU A 426 11.68 -9.85 -2.94
CA GLU A 426 12.06 -11.18 -3.42
C GLU A 426 13.37 -11.12 -4.21
N ASN A 427 14.14 -12.21 -4.23
CA ASN A 427 15.34 -12.39 -5.06
C ASN A 427 16.36 -11.25 -5.00
N ASN A 428 17.13 -11.11 -3.91
CA ASN A 428 18.14 -10.04 -3.76
C ASN A 428 17.53 -8.63 -3.87
N SER A 429 16.32 -8.44 -3.35
CA SER A 429 15.73 -7.10 -3.28
C SER A 429 16.09 -6.41 -1.98
N HIS A 430 16.27 -5.10 -2.03
CA HIS A 430 16.64 -4.31 -0.86
C HIS A 430 15.67 -3.15 -0.69
N VAL A 431 15.07 -3.05 0.49
CA VAL A 431 14.12 -1.99 0.86
C VAL A 431 14.75 -1.12 1.94
N THR A 432 14.96 0.16 1.66
CA THR A 432 15.50 1.15 2.61
C THR A 432 14.43 2.17 2.97
N VAL A 433 14.12 2.28 4.27
CA VAL A 433 13.16 3.23 4.84
C VAL A 433 13.91 4.38 5.47
N LYS A 434 13.59 5.61 5.05
CA LYS A 434 14.21 6.86 5.52
C LYS A 434 13.23 7.79 6.22
N ASN A 435 11.94 7.68 5.87
CA ASN A 435 10.89 8.53 6.44
C ASN A 435 10.39 7.99 7.80
N LYS A 436 9.64 8.82 8.52
CA LYS A 436 8.98 8.45 9.79
C LYS A 436 7.51 8.05 9.61
N ASP A 437 6.89 8.48 8.51
CA ASP A 437 5.48 8.25 8.20
C ASP A 437 5.32 7.04 7.27
N VAL A 438 5.84 5.88 7.68
CA VAL A 438 5.76 4.62 6.91
C VAL A 438 4.90 3.61 7.66
N ILE A 439 3.76 3.28 7.07
CA ILE A 439 2.76 2.39 7.66
C ILE A 439 2.53 1.18 6.75
N LEU A 440 2.70 -0.02 7.30
CA LEU A 440 2.33 -1.26 6.65
C LEU A 440 0.97 -1.72 7.17
N ASP A 441 -0.08 -1.53 6.36
CA ASP A 441 -1.44 -1.95 6.68
C ASP A 441 -1.88 -3.22 5.93
N GLY A 442 -1.15 -3.62 4.87
CA GLY A 442 -1.32 -4.91 4.19
C GLY A 442 -0.23 -5.95 4.50
N GLY A 443 0.82 -5.56 5.22
CA GLY A 443 1.90 -6.44 5.69
C GLY A 443 3.23 -6.22 4.96
N ALA A 444 4.18 -7.14 5.13
CA ALA A 444 5.38 -7.21 4.28
C ALA A 444 6.06 -8.58 4.29
N ARG A 445 6.67 -8.94 3.16
CA ARG A 445 7.42 -10.20 2.99
C ARG A 445 8.85 -9.90 2.54
N ILE A 446 9.84 -10.50 3.22
CA ILE A 446 11.27 -10.39 2.88
C ILE A 446 11.83 -11.80 2.66
N SER A 447 12.33 -12.08 1.45
CA SER A 447 12.96 -13.36 1.14
C SER A 447 14.34 -13.51 1.79
N ASN A 448 14.85 -14.74 1.84
CA ASN A 448 16.11 -15.10 2.51
C ASN A 448 17.37 -14.34 2.06
N ASN A 449 17.39 -13.84 0.82
CA ASN A 449 18.48 -13.07 0.24
C ASN A 449 18.17 -11.58 0.10
N SER A 450 17.06 -11.12 0.70
CA SER A 450 16.59 -9.75 0.63
C SER A 450 16.74 -9.05 1.99
N THR A 451 16.69 -7.72 1.97
CA THR A 451 16.91 -6.89 3.17
C THR A 451 15.81 -5.84 3.33
N LEU A 452 15.38 -5.62 4.57
CA LEU A 452 14.69 -4.41 5.01
C LEU A 452 15.61 -3.60 5.92
N LYS A 453 15.93 -2.38 5.54
CA LYS A 453 16.78 -1.47 6.31
C LYS A 453 16.01 -0.23 6.72
N LEU A 454 16.07 0.13 8.00
CA LEU A 454 15.61 1.41 8.52
C LEU A 454 16.83 2.31 8.74
N ASP A 455 16.95 3.38 7.95
CA ASP A 455 18.03 4.36 8.05
C ASP A 455 17.90 5.24 9.32
N LYS A 456 18.93 6.02 9.59
CA LYS A 456 19.00 6.91 10.76
C LYS A 456 17.74 7.76 10.91
N ASN A 457 17.14 7.75 12.10
CA ASN A 457 15.90 8.44 12.46
C ASN A 457 14.62 7.99 11.73
N ALA A 458 14.65 6.91 10.95
CA ALA A 458 13.46 6.39 10.27
C ALA A 458 12.48 5.73 11.25
N SER A 459 11.20 5.65 10.88
CA SER A 459 10.20 4.93 11.66
C SER A 459 9.27 4.16 10.73
N LEU A 460 9.11 2.86 10.98
CA LEU A 460 8.18 1.99 10.29
C LEU A 460 7.21 1.38 11.30
N THR A 461 5.91 1.46 11.01
CA THR A 461 4.87 0.81 11.81
C THR A 461 4.21 -0.29 10.99
N ALA A 462 4.25 -1.53 11.45
CA ALA A 462 3.56 -2.65 10.82
C ALA A 462 2.33 -3.03 11.65
N HIS A 463 1.13 -2.78 11.13
CA HIS A 463 -0.13 -3.08 11.80
C HIS A 463 -0.62 -4.51 11.57
N THR A 464 -0.12 -5.18 10.53
CA THR A 464 -0.46 -6.56 10.18
C THR A 464 0.82 -7.40 10.15
N TRP A 465 0.91 -8.44 9.34
CA TRP A 465 2.05 -9.37 9.38
C TRP A 465 3.32 -8.77 8.76
N LEU A 466 4.47 -9.05 9.36
CA LEU A 466 5.80 -8.83 8.78
C LEU A 466 6.52 -10.18 8.78
N MET A 467 6.70 -10.78 7.61
CA MET A 467 7.33 -12.09 7.43
C MET A 467 8.71 -11.91 6.80
N ASN A 468 9.75 -12.24 7.54
CA ASN A 468 11.13 -12.10 7.13
C ASN A 468 11.87 -13.44 7.25
N SER A 469 12.37 -13.92 6.11
CA SER A 469 13.36 -14.99 6.06
C SER A 469 14.77 -14.47 5.76
N GLY A 470 14.91 -13.18 5.42
CA GLY A 470 16.16 -12.48 5.16
C GLY A 470 16.68 -11.73 6.39
N THR A 471 17.08 -10.47 6.20
CA THR A 471 17.61 -9.61 7.27
C THR A 471 16.81 -8.33 7.44
N ILE A 472 16.50 -7.97 8.68
CA ILE A 472 16.02 -6.64 9.06
C ILE A 472 17.15 -5.88 9.74
N GLU A 473 17.48 -4.69 9.27
CA GLU A 473 18.48 -3.79 9.86
C GLU A 473 17.82 -2.54 10.42
N ILE A 474 18.09 -2.21 11.68
CA ILE A 474 17.53 -1.02 12.36
C ILE A 474 18.68 -0.08 12.74
N GLY A 475 18.76 1.07 12.07
CA GLY A 475 19.84 2.05 12.24
C GLY A 475 19.69 2.96 13.47
N GLU A 476 20.63 3.91 13.57
CA GLU A 476 20.71 4.86 14.68
C GLU A 476 19.42 5.69 14.87
N ASN A 477 18.87 5.69 16.08
CA ASN A 477 17.58 6.32 16.43
C ASN A 477 16.40 5.91 15.53
N ALA A 478 16.50 4.80 14.80
CA ALA A 478 15.43 4.28 13.96
C ALA A 478 14.49 3.39 14.78
N GLY A 479 13.21 3.33 14.39
CA GLY A 479 12.17 2.59 15.12
C GLY A 479 11.39 1.61 14.25
N LEU A 480 11.36 0.34 14.64
CA LEU A 480 10.39 -0.65 14.13
C LEU A 480 9.28 -0.84 15.17
N ASN A 481 8.05 -0.47 14.80
CA ASN A 481 6.88 -0.56 15.68
C ASN A 481 5.91 -1.63 15.20
N LEU A 482 5.55 -2.54 16.09
CA LEU A 482 4.70 -3.71 15.82
C LEU A 482 3.47 -3.68 16.74
N PRO A 483 2.53 -2.72 16.59
CA PRO A 483 1.29 -2.76 17.35
C PRO A 483 0.29 -3.77 16.76
N GLY A 484 -0.75 -4.11 17.51
CA GLY A 484 -1.99 -4.64 16.91
C GLY A 484 -2.56 -3.67 15.86
N TYR A 485 -3.44 -4.18 15.00
CA TYR A 485 -4.10 -3.38 13.98
C TYR A 485 -5.14 -2.46 14.63
N PRO A 486 -5.01 -1.12 14.50
CA PRO A 486 -5.91 -0.18 15.17
C PRO A 486 -7.27 -0.15 14.49
N VAL A 487 -8.33 -0.25 15.30
CA VAL A 487 -9.73 -0.04 14.88
C VAL A 487 -10.37 0.93 15.86
N ALA A 488 -10.44 2.20 15.46
CA ALA A 488 -10.78 3.32 16.36
C ALA A 488 -9.83 3.38 17.58
N ASP A 489 -10.36 3.23 18.79
CA ASP A 489 -9.63 3.20 20.07
C ASP A 489 -9.27 1.79 20.55
N LYS A 490 -9.56 0.76 19.75
CA LYS A 490 -9.34 -0.66 20.04
C LYS A 490 -8.33 -1.29 19.06
N PHE A 491 -7.93 -2.54 19.31
CA PHE A 491 -6.95 -3.26 18.49
C PHE A 491 -7.42 -4.66 18.07
N LEU A 492 -7.06 -5.06 16.84
CA LEU A 492 -7.06 -6.47 16.42
C LEU A 492 -5.64 -7.04 16.60
N PRO A 493 -5.51 -8.34 16.93
CA PRO A 493 -4.20 -8.95 17.07
C PRO A 493 -3.34 -8.92 15.79
N SER A 494 -2.03 -8.74 15.95
CA SER A 494 -1.04 -8.85 14.88
C SER A 494 -0.01 -9.94 15.17
N VAL A 495 0.49 -10.60 14.13
CA VAL A 495 1.48 -11.68 14.22
C VAL A 495 2.61 -11.43 13.22
N HIS A 496 3.85 -11.46 13.69
CA HIS A 496 5.04 -11.19 12.89
C HIS A 496 6.07 -12.31 13.02
N GLU A 497 6.80 -12.57 11.95
CA GLU A 497 7.95 -13.47 11.92
C GLU A 497 9.14 -12.68 11.42
N LEU A 498 9.94 -12.16 12.34
CA LEU A 498 11.05 -11.25 12.01
C LEU A 498 12.33 -11.98 11.66
N GLY A 499 12.45 -13.28 11.93
CA GLY A 499 13.66 -14.05 11.63
C GLY A 499 14.90 -13.45 12.31
N ASN A 500 15.77 -12.82 11.53
CA ASN A 500 17.00 -12.18 12.03
C ASN A 500 16.89 -10.65 11.99
N VAL A 501 16.92 -10.02 13.18
CA VAL A 501 16.95 -8.56 13.34
C VAL A 501 18.34 -8.14 13.82
N LYS A 502 18.95 -7.19 13.09
CA LYS A 502 20.23 -6.58 13.44
C LYS A 502 20.02 -5.09 13.77
N MET A 503 20.35 -4.73 14.99
CA MET A 503 20.43 -3.34 15.44
C MET A 503 21.81 -2.81 15.06
N THR A 504 21.87 -1.83 14.16
CA THR A 504 23.11 -1.35 13.52
C THR A 504 23.56 0.03 14.00
N GLY A 505 22.82 0.68 14.91
CA GLY A 505 23.23 1.95 15.50
C GLY A 505 22.61 2.22 16.87
N ASP A 506 23.16 3.20 17.59
CA ASP A 506 22.69 3.58 18.93
C ASP A 506 21.22 4.03 18.92
N ASN A 507 20.50 3.70 19.98
CA ASN A 507 19.07 3.96 20.14
C ASN A 507 18.18 3.36 19.03
N ALA A 508 18.69 2.40 18.25
CA ALA A 508 17.86 1.56 17.42
C ALA A 508 16.79 0.88 18.30
N THR A 509 15.52 1.06 17.94
CA THR A 509 14.39 0.71 18.78
C THR A 509 13.49 -0.31 18.08
N LEU A 510 13.14 -1.39 18.78
CA LEU A 510 12.04 -2.27 18.41
C LEU A 510 10.97 -2.23 19.50
N THR A 511 9.76 -1.84 19.11
CA THR A 511 8.62 -1.73 20.02
C THR A 511 7.49 -2.63 19.55
N ALA A 512 6.97 -3.46 20.44
CA ALA A 512 5.87 -4.38 20.16
C ALA A 512 4.85 -4.30 21.31
N ALA A 513 3.63 -3.83 21.05
CA ALA A 513 2.59 -3.67 22.08
C ALA A 513 1.18 -3.87 21.52
N ASN A 514 0.16 -3.77 22.39
CA ASN A 514 -1.25 -3.70 22.01
C ASN A 514 -1.75 -4.90 21.16
N TYR A 515 -1.65 -6.11 21.72
CA TYR A 515 -2.03 -7.38 21.10
C TYR A 515 -1.16 -7.79 19.90
N THR A 516 0.15 -7.80 20.11
CA THR A 516 1.12 -8.26 19.09
C THR A 516 1.85 -9.53 19.50
N MET A 517 2.10 -10.42 18.55
CA MET A 517 2.99 -11.57 18.71
C MET A 517 4.10 -11.47 17.67
N PHE A 518 5.35 -11.66 18.07
CA PHE A 518 6.44 -11.74 17.11
C PHE A 518 7.46 -12.82 17.46
N SER A 519 8.09 -13.39 16.44
CA SER A 519 9.24 -14.27 16.58
C SER A 519 10.47 -13.68 15.91
N GLY A 520 11.66 -14.02 16.41
CA GLY A 520 12.92 -13.63 15.79
C GLY A 520 14.02 -13.33 16.80
N ASN A 521 15.25 -13.57 16.37
CA ASN A 521 16.45 -13.28 17.15
C ASN A 521 16.90 -11.85 16.90
N ILE A 522 17.35 -11.19 17.97
CA ILE A 522 17.79 -9.79 17.96
C ILE A 522 19.29 -9.74 18.27
N THR A 523 20.05 -9.03 17.45
CA THR A 523 21.48 -8.87 17.63
C THR A 523 21.89 -7.41 17.52
N ALA A 524 22.87 -7.01 18.32
CA ALA A 524 23.54 -5.72 18.24
C ALA A 524 25.03 -5.94 18.48
N ASP A 525 25.88 -5.14 17.83
CA ASP A 525 27.31 -5.16 18.11
C ASP A 525 27.57 -4.70 19.58
N ASP A 526 28.68 -5.14 20.17
CA ASP A 526 28.95 -4.99 21.61
C ASP A 526 28.98 -3.52 22.10
N ASP A 527 29.22 -2.57 21.20
CA ASP A 527 29.30 -1.15 21.49
C ASP A 527 27.97 -0.40 21.29
N ILE A 528 26.95 -1.04 20.73
CA ILE A 528 25.65 -0.44 20.37
C ILE A 528 24.64 -0.51 21.53
N ALA A 529 24.08 0.65 21.90
CA ALA A 529 22.99 0.75 22.88
C ALA A 529 21.61 0.62 22.22
N ALA A 530 21.19 -0.60 21.91
CA ALA A 530 19.85 -0.88 21.36
C ALA A 530 18.74 -0.85 22.43
N ILE A 531 17.50 -0.61 22.01
CA ILE A 531 16.33 -0.50 22.89
C ILE A 531 15.23 -1.46 22.42
N LEU A 532 14.76 -2.29 23.33
CA LEU A 532 13.66 -3.23 23.10
C LEU A 532 12.51 -2.94 24.07
N ASN A 533 11.31 -2.65 23.54
CA ASN A 533 10.11 -2.39 24.34
C ASN A 533 9.04 -3.41 23.98
N ILE A 534 8.63 -4.24 24.94
CA ILE A 534 7.66 -5.30 24.73
C ILE A 534 6.49 -5.14 25.70
N GLY A 535 5.31 -5.07 25.13
CA GLY A 535 4.06 -4.81 25.81
C GLY A 535 3.94 -3.38 26.34
N SER A 536 2.82 -3.13 26.99
CA SER A 536 2.49 -1.83 27.57
C SER A 536 1.85 -2.01 28.94
N SER A 537 2.09 -1.05 29.84
CA SER A 537 1.36 -0.91 31.09
C SER A 537 -0.06 -0.36 30.90
N ASP A 538 -0.31 0.27 29.76
CA ASP A 538 -1.61 0.86 29.44
C ASP A 538 -2.60 -0.25 29.06
N GLU A 539 -3.84 -0.10 29.52
CA GLU A 539 -4.91 -1.03 29.15
C GLU A 539 -5.29 -0.83 27.67
N ALA A 540 -4.76 -1.69 26.80
CA ALA A 540 -5.26 -1.84 25.43
C ALA A 540 -6.55 -2.69 25.44
N THR A 541 -7.51 -2.35 24.58
CA THR A 541 -8.77 -3.10 24.46
C THR A 541 -8.87 -3.82 23.12
N LEU A 542 -9.35 -5.06 23.14
CA LEU A 542 -9.64 -5.82 21.93
C LEU A 542 -10.84 -5.24 21.19
N SER A 543 -10.71 -5.14 19.88
CA SER A 543 -11.77 -4.70 18.98
C SER A 543 -12.91 -5.73 18.93
N ASP A 544 -14.15 -5.24 18.91
CA ASP A 544 -15.34 -6.09 18.74
C ASP A 544 -15.39 -6.73 17.34
N PHE A 545 -14.58 -6.23 16.40
CA PHE A 545 -14.39 -6.82 15.07
C PHE A 545 -13.41 -8.01 15.07
N ASN A 546 -12.89 -8.42 16.23
CA ASN A 546 -12.03 -9.59 16.33
C ASN A 546 -12.80 -10.85 15.90
N PRO A 547 -12.40 -11.52 14.80
CA PRO A 547 -13.12 -12.69 14.32
C PRO A 547 -12.94 -13.92 15.25
N ASN A 548 -11.93 -13.91 16.14
CA ASN A 548 -11.66 -15.04 17.02
C ASN A 548 -11.18 -14.61 18.43
N PRO A 549 -12.10 -14.12 19.28
CA PRO A 549 -11.78 -13.66 20.62
C PRO A 549 -11.30 -14.79 21.54
N GLU A 550 -11.84 -16.01 21.41
CA GLU A 550 -11.40 -17.18 22.20
C GLU A 550 -9.94 -17.55 21.89
N LEU A 551 -9.55 -17.57 20.60
CA LEU A 551 -8.17 -17.79 20.22
C LEU A 551 -7.24 -16.68 20.72
N THR A 552 -7.72 -15.44 20.70
CA THR A 552 -6.96 -14.29 21.20
C THR A 552 -6.72 -14.40 22.70
N ASP A 553 -7.75 -14.76 23.46
CA ASP A 553 -7.64 -15.05 24.90
C ASP A 553 -6.67 -16.21 25.16
N MET A 554 -6.67 -17.27 24.34
CA MET A 554 -5.68 -18.35 24.44
C MET A 554 -4.24 -17.88 24.14
N MET A 555 -4.06 -17.03 23.12
CA MET A 555 -2.76 -16.54 22.66
C MET A 555 -2.11 -15.57 23.65
N PHE A 556 -2.92 -14.65 24.19
CA PHE A 556 -2.46 -13.53 25.00
C PHE A 556 -2.73 -13.74 26.49
N LYS A 557 -3.83 -14.42 26.86
CA LYS A 557 -4.33 -14.57 28.24
C LYS A 557 -4.36 -13.23 28.96
N ASN A 558 -3.44 -13.04 29.90
CA ASN A 558 -3.33 -11.83 30.71
C ASN A 558 -2.39 -10.77 30.10
N TYR A 559 -1.65 -11.11 29.05
CA TYR A 559 -0.58 -10.30 28.46
C TYR A 559 -1.07 -9.57 27.21
N ASN A 560 -0.38 -8.51 26.79
CA ASN A 560 -0.71 -7.77 25.56
C ASN A 560 0.40 -7.83 24.50
N ALA A 561 1.50 -8.53 24.77
CA ALA A 561 2.54 -8.81 23.79
C ALA A 561 3.22 -10.14 24.06
N SER A 562 3.67 -10.82 22.99
CA SER A 562 4.46 -12.05 23.09
C SER A 562 5.64 -12.00 22.13
N TRP A 563 6.82 -12.40 22.61
CA TRP A 563 8.04 -12.55 21.83
C TRP A 563 8.60 -13.96 21.97
N THR A 564 9.01 -14.58 20.87
CA THR A 564 9.78 -15.83 20.86
C THR A 564 11.12 -15.62 20.16
N GLY A 565 12.24 -15.80 20.87
CA GLY A 565 13.57 -15.59 20.31
C GLY A 565 14.65 -15.36 21.37
N SER A 566 15.87 -15.04 20.94
CA SER A 566 16.97 -14.61 21.81
C SER A 566 17.45 -13.19 21.49
N ILE A 567 18.17 -12.57 22.43
CA ILE A 567 18.79 -11.26 22.22
C ILE A 567 20.26 -11.24 22.64
N SER A 568 21.14 -10.79 21.73
CA SER A 568 22.54 -10.49 22.05
C SER A 568 22.80 -9.00 21.82
N ALA A 569 22.70 -8.20 22.88
CA ALA A 569 22.93 -6.76 22.86
C ALA A 569 23.60 -6.30 24.15
N SER A 570 24.93 -6.44 24.24
CA SER A 570 25.71 -6.25 25.47
C SER A 570 25.57 -4.88 26.15
N LYS A 571 25.29 -3.82 25.38
CA LYS A 571 24.99 -2.47 25.88
C LYS A 571 23.51 -2.09 25.78
N GLY A 572 22.68 -2.99 25.25
CA GLY A 572 21.27 -2.76 25.03
C GLY A 572 20.43 -2.79 26.31
N SER A 573 19.23 -2.22 26.21
CA SER A 573 18.22 -2.22 27.25
C SER A 573 16.93 -2.86 26.74
N ALA A 574 16.26 -3.60 27.61
CA ALA A 574 14.94 -4.15 27.32
C ALA A 574 13.95 -3.82 28.44
N THR A 575 12.73 -3.46 28.06
CA THR A 575 11.61 -3.28 28.98
C THR A 575 10.47 -4.19 28.57
N MET A 576 9.94 -4.93 29.53
CA MET A 576 8.77 -5.79 29.37
C MET A 576 7.66 -5.37 30.33
N ASN A 577 6.51 -4.98 29.80
CA ASN A 577 5.32 -4.66 30.59
C ASN A 577 4.15 -5.50 30.10
N ASN A 578 3.56 -6.30 30.98
CA ASN A 578 2.45 -7.17 30.62
C ASN A 578 2.74 -8.04 29.37
N ALA A 579 3.94 -8.61 29.31
CA ALA A 579 4.43 -9.31 28.13
C ALA A 579 4.93 -10.73 28.43
N VAL A 580 4.98 -11.56 27.40
CA VAL A 580 5.60 -12.88 27.43
C VAL A 580 6.87 -12.90 26.58
N TRP A 581 7.96 -13.42 27.12
CA TRP A 581 9.17 -13.76 26.36
C TRP A 581 9.45 -15.26 26.46
N ARG A 582 9.39 -15.96 25.33
CA ARG A 582 9.83 -17.34 25.16
C ARG A 582 11.27 -17.33 24.64
N MET A 583 12.21 -17.47 25.56
CA MET A 583 13.63 -17.35 25.27
C MET A 583 14.17 -18.66 24.69
N THR A 584 14.60 -18.64 23.43
CA THR A 584 14.98 -19.84 22.68
C THR A 584 16.48 -20.15 22.70
N GLY A 585 17.30 -19.27 23.29
CA GLY A 585 18.76 -19.44 23.36
C GLY A 585 19.41 -18.37 24.22
N ASP A 586 20.73 -18.46 24.35
CA ASP A 586 21.53 -17.55 25.16
C ASP A 586 21.23 -16.08 24.83
N SER A 587 21.06 -15.28 25.88
CA SER A 587 20.70 -13.88 25.75
C SER A 587 21.55 -12.99 26.67
N LYS A 588 21.91 -11.81 26.18
CA LYS A 588 22.78 -10.85 26.86
C LYS A 588 22.26 -9.42 26.70
N LEU A 589 22.11 -8.72 27.81
CA LEU A 589 21.66 -7.33 27.88
C LEU A 589 22.49 -6.53 28.89
N ASN A 590 22.56 -5.21 28.72
CA ASN A 590 23.05 -4.35 29.79
C ASN A 590 21.99 -4.17 30.87
N SER A 591 20.75 -3.85 30.47
CA SER A 591 19.66 -3.67 31.43
C SER A 591 18.37 -4.36 31.00
N LEU A 592 17.64 -4.90 31.96
CA LEU A 592 16.33 -5.53 31.77
C LEU A 592 15.37 -5.10 32.87
N ASN A 593 14.24 -4.51 32.48
CA ASN A 593 13.14 -4.18 33.38
C ASN A 593 11.92 -5.03 33.04
N THR A 594 11.40 -5.80 34.01
CA THR A 594 10.18 -6.60 33.82
C THR A 594 9.11 -6.21 34.83
N ASN A 595 7.89 -6.05 34.34
CA ASN A 595 6.73 -5.71 35.15
C ASN A 595 5.51 -6.51 34.69
N LYS A 596 4.89 -7.26 35.60
CA LYS A 596 3.74 -8.14 35.29
C LYS A 596 3.98 -9.04 34.06
N SER A 597 5.21 -9.52 33.90
CA SER A 597 5.66 -10.19 32.68
C SER A 597 6.11 -11.62 32.96
N LEU A 598 6.09 -12.46 31.92
CA LEU A 598 6.49 -13.86 31.98
C LEU A 598 7.67 -14.12 31.05
N THR A 599 8.76 -14.65 31.60
CA THR A 599 9.91 -15.12 30.83
C THR A 599 10.00 -16.64 30.97
N VAL A 600 9.91 -17.34 29.85
CA VAL A 600 9.99 -18.81 29.78
C VAL A 600 11.24 -19.19 29.00
N PHE A 601 12.13 -19.95 29.63
CA PHE A 601 13.26 -20.53 28.93
C PHE A 601 12.78 -21.76 28.16
N SER A 602 12.95 -21.74 26.84
CA SER A 602 12.35 -22.69 25.91
C SER A 602 13.31 -23.06 24.78
N SER A 603 14.61 -23.21 25.07
CA SER A 603 15.55 -23.80 24.11
C SER A 603 15.25 -25.29 23.90
N ASP A 604 16.00 -25.96 23.02
CA ASP A 604 15.82 -27.39 22.79
C ASP A 604 15.98 -28.20 24.08
N ASN A 605 15.31 -29.35 24.21
CA ASN A 605 15.38 -30.19 25.43
C ASN A 605 16.80 -30.73 25.71
N ASN A 606 17.70 -30.68 24.73
CA ASN A 606 19.09 -31.13 24.86
C ASN A 606 20.06 -30.00 25.26
N SER A 607 19.60 -28.77 25.41
CA SER A 607 20.45 -27.63 25.78
C SER A 607 19.74 -26.69 26.74
N PHE A 608 20.52 -26.15 27.67
CA PHE A 608 20.09 -25.08 28.55
C PHE A 608 20.60 -23.73 28.03
N ALA A 609 19.85 -22.68 28.32
CA ALA A 609 20.15 -21.32 27.90
C ALA A 609 20.47 -20.42 29.09
N THR A 610 21.33 -19.43 28.87
CA THR A 610 21.73 -18.44 29.87
C THR A 610 21.26 -17.05 29.50
N LEU A 611 20.54 -16.39 30.40
CA LEU A 611 20.24 -14.96 30.34
C LEU A 611 21.26 -14.20 31.21
N THR A 612 22.09 -13.38 30.59
CA THR A 612 23.08 -12.53 31.27
C THR A 612 22.68 -11.06 31.20
N VAL A 613 22.52 -10.41 32.36
CA VAL A 613 22.15 -8.99 32.47
C VAL A 613 23.12 -8.28 33.42
N ASN A 614 23.49 -7.02 33.16
CA ASN A 614 24.24 -6.25 34.14
C ASN A 614 23.32 -5.74 35.26
N ASP A 615 22.31 -4.95 34.89
CA ASP A 615 21.34 -4.34 35.81
C ASP A 615 19.92 -4.84 35.52
N MET A 616 19.27 -5.42 36.53
CA MET A 616 17.92 -5.97 36.37
C MET A 616 16.97 -5.44 37.45
N THR A 617 15.78 -5.04 37.03
CA THR A 617 14.66 -4.70 37.93
C THR A 617 13.44 -5.54 37.54
N MET A 618 12.84 -6.23 38.50
CA MET A 618 11.70 -7.12 38.25
C MET A 618 10.58 -6.94 39.28
N ASN A 619 9.35 -6.70 38.81
CA ASN A 619 8.18 -6.56 39.68
C ASN A 619 7.03 -7.42 39.17
N ASP A 620 6.38 -8.13 40.09
CA ASP A 620 5.19 -8.94 39.81
C ASP A 620 5.37 -9.87 38.59
N SER A 621 6.61 -10.33 38.33
CA SER A 621 6.99 -11.05 37.12
C SER A 621 7.29 -12.52 37.40
N THR A 622 7.23 -13.37 36.39
CA THR A 622 7.46 -14.81 36.53
C THR A 622 8.59 -15.27 35.61
N PHE A 623 9.52 -16.06 36.15
CA PHE A 623 10.61 -16.70 35.41
C PHE A 623 10.47 -18.22 35.50
N VAL A 624 10.40 -18.88 34.33
CA VAL A 624 10.30 -20.34 34.22
C VAL A 624 11.60 -20.86 33.61
N LEU A 625 12.42 -21.54 34.41
CA LEU A 625 13.68 -22.15 34.01
C LEU A 625 13.50 -23.66 33.89
N ARG A 626 14.21 -24.32 32.99
CA ARG A 626 14.25 -25.79 32.92
C ARG A 626 15.50 -26.31 33.63
N SER A 627 15.42 -27.50 34.18
CA SER A 627 16.56 -28.17 34.82
C SER A 627 16.48 -29.68 34.67
N ASN A 628 17.65 -30.32 34.62
CA ASN A 628 17.82 -31.75 34.90
C ASN A 628 18.68 -31.94 36.16
N VAL A 629 19.09 -33.17 36.44
CA VAL A 629 19.84 -33.49 37.68
C VAL A 629 21.21 -32.79 37.74
N THR A 630 21.79 -32.44 36.58
CA THR A 630 23.18 -31.99 36.47
C THR A 630 23.32 -30.52 36.07
N ASP A 631 22.37 -29.94 35.36
CA ASP A 631 22.45 -28.60 34.79
C ASP A 631 21.04 -27.97 34.63
N SER A 632 21.03 -26.68 34.31
CA SER A 632 19.79 -25.92 34.15
C SER A 632 19.98 -24.73 33.24
N ASP A 633 18.83 -24.17 32.83
CA ASP A 633 18.76 -22.79 32.39
C ASP A 633 19.27 -21.86 33.51
N LYS A 634 19.87 -20.72 33.14
CA LYS A 634 20.53 -19.82 34.11
C LYS A 634 20.16 -18.37 33.91
N LEU A 635 19.91 -17.67 35.02
CA LEU A 635 19.84 -16.21 35.07
C LEU A 635 21.07 -15.66 35.80
N ILE A 636 21.90 -14.89 35.10
CA ILE A 636 23.10 -14.27 35.66
C ILE A 636 22.95 -12.75 35.64
N VAL A 637 22.89 -12.15 36.82
CA VAL A 637 22.88 -10.71 37.02
C VAL A 637 24.21 -10.25 37.61
N LYS A 638 24.91 -9.33 36.94
CA LYS A 638 26.31 -9.01 37.29
C LYS A 638 26.49 -7.85 38.25
N ASN A 639 25.71 -6.78 38.10
CA ASN A 639 25.92 -5.52 38.81
C ASN A 639 24.82 -5.26 39.85
N LYS A 640 23.55 -5.43 39.46
CA LYS A 640 22.42 -5.10 40.33
C LYS A 640 21.17 -5.92 40.00
N LEU A 641 20.56 -6.53 41.01
CA LEU A 641 19.25 -7.19 40.92
C LEU A 641 18.32 -6.61 41.99
N ASP A 642 17.27 -5.91 41.57
CA ASP A 642 16.24 -5.33 42.45
C ASP A 642 14.84 -5.80 42.04
N GLY A 643 13.88 -5.73 42.96
CA GLY A 643 12.51 -6.10 42.66
C GLY A 643 11.73 -6.66 43.83
N LYS A 644 10.45 -6.97 43.60
CA LYS A 644 9.59 -7.69 44.55
C LYS A 644 8.51 -8.49 43.85
N ASN A 645 7.96 -9.47 44.56
CA ASN A 645 6.83 -10.31 44.14
C ASN A 645 7.09 -11.08 42.84
N ASN A 646 8.31 -11.54 42.60
CA ASN A 646 8.62 -12.30 41.40
C ASN A 646 8.57 -13.79 41.68
N ASN A 647 7.98 -14.55 40.76
CA ASN A 647 7.86 -15.99 40.88
C ASN A 647 9.02 -16.68 40.16
N LEU A 648 9.66 -17.64 40.83
CA LEU A 648 10.66 -18.52 40.21
C LEU A 648 10.08 -19.93 40.10
N LEU A 649 9.97 -20.39 38.85
CA LEU A 649 9.40 -21.66 38.45
C LEU A 649 10.50 -22.52 37.82
N VAL A 650 10.53 -23.81 38.14
CA VAL A 650 11.49 -24.77 37.59
C VAL A 650 10.74 -25.93 36.93
N ASP A 651 10.84 -26.03 35.61
CA ASP A 651 10.34 -27.16 34.84
C ASP A 651 11.41 -28.29 34.82
N PHE A 652 11.08 -29.41 35.46
CA PHE A 652 12.00 -30.54 35.55
C PHE A 652 11.79 -31.52 34.40
N ILE A 653 12.67 -31.45 33.42
CA ILE A 653 12.56 -32.21 32.16
C ILE A 653 12.87 -33.71 32.30
N GLU A 654 13.50 -34.15 33.41
CA GLU A 654 13.80 -35.56 33.72
C GLU A 654 12.96 -36.11 34.89
N ASN A 655 11.67 -35.74 34.96
CA ASN A 655 10.81 -36.11 36.08
C ASN A 655 10.47 -37.61 36.11
N ASN A 656 11.12 -38.36 37.00
CA ASN A 656 10.82 -39.77 37.29
C ASN A 656 9.92 -39.97 38.54
N GLY A 657 9.34 -38.90 39.08
CA GLY A 657 8.41 -38.94 40.22
C GLY A 657 9.05 -39.31 41.56
N LYS A 658 10.38 -39.24 41.70
CA LYS A 658 11.11 -39.53 42.94
C LYS A 658 11.76 -38.26 43.50
N GLU A 659 11.85 -38.18 44.82
CA GLU A 659 12.73 -37.20 45.49
C GLU A 659 14.17 -37.40 45.00
N GLN A 660 14.82 -36.31 44.60
CA GLN A 660 16.21 -36.30 44.16
C GLN A 660 16.93 -35.16 44.86
N THR A 661 18.10 -35.46 45.44
CA THR A 661 19.01 -34.42 45.94
C THR A 661 19.79 -33.85 44.76
N MET A 662 19.68 -32.54 44.57
CA MET A 662 20.33 -31.80 43.49
C MET A 662 21.21 -30.68 44.07
N ASN A 663 22.08 -30.14 43.24
CA ASN A 663 22.85 -28.95 43.56
C ASN A 663 23.14 -28.16 42.28
N VAL A 664 22.06 -27.62 41.69
CA VAL A 664 22.11 -26.96 40.38
C VAL A 664 21.81 -25.47 40.54
N GLU A 665 22.72 -24.61 40.09
CA GLU A 665 22.57 -23.15 40.17
C GLU A 665 21.58 -22.64 39.12
N LEU A 666 20.51 -21.97 39.58
CA LEU A 666 19.48 -21.38 38.71
C LEU A 666 19.72 -19.89 38.47
N VAL A 667 20.03 -19.15 39.55
CA VAL A 667 20.20 -17.70 39.52
C VAL A 667 21.49 -17.31 40.24
N THR A 668 22.24 -16.40 39.64
CA THR A 668 23.45 -15.80 40.22
C THR A 668 23.32 -14.28 40.19
N ALA A 669 23.49 -13.62 41.33
CA ALA A 669 23.37 -12.17 41.49
C ALA A 669 24.53 -11.59 42.34
N PRO A 670 24.71 -10.26 42.38
CA PRO A 670 25.71 -9.62 43.23
C PRO A 670 25.45 -9.89 44.72
N LYS A 671 26.51 -10.01 45.51
CA LYS A 671 26.39 -10.20 46.96
C LYS A 671 25.55 -9.08 47.61
N GLY A 672 24.63 -9.48 48.48
CA GLY A 672 23.73 -8.56 49.19
C GLY A 672 22.41 -8.31 48.47
N THR A 673 22.17 -8.97 47.33
CA THR A 673 20.83 -9.04 46.73
C THR A 673 19.86 -9.66 47.74
N SER A 674 18.66 -9.07 47.88
CA SER A 674 17.64 -9.59 48.79
C SER A 674 17.16 -10.98 48.36
N SER A 675 17.03 -11.91 49.31
CA SER A 675 16.46 -13.25 49.06
C SER A 675 15.02 -13.18 48.54
N ASP A 676 14.29 -12.13 48.95
CA ASP A 676 12.85 -11.97 48.72
C ASP A 676 12.53 -11.42 47.32
N VAL A 677 13.55 -11.21 46.47
CA VAL A 677 13.35 -10.85 45.06
C VAL A 677 12.59 -11.97 44.33
N PHE A 678 12.86 -13.23 44.69
CA PHE A 678 12.16 -14.40 44.15
C PHE A 678 11.39 -15.15 45.24
N ASN A 679 10.17 -15.52 44.89
CA ASN A 679 9.31 -16.43 45.63
C ASN A 679 9.20 -17.73 44.83
N PRO A 680 9.80 -18.85 45.30
CA PRO A 680 9.56 -20.15 44.70
C PRO A 680 8.07 -20.48 44.72
N GLN A 681 7.50 -20.91 43.60
CA GLN A 681 6.07 -21.25 43.51
C GLN A 681 5.86 -22.75 43.31
N GLU A 682 4.76 -23.27 43.84
CA GLU A 682 4.28 -24.63 43.58
C GLU A 682 3.89 -24.78 42.11
N GLN A 683 4.24 -25.90 41.47
CA GLN A 683 3.84 -26.20 40.09
C GLN A 683 3.06 -27.50 40.00
N ASN A 684 2.07 -27.53 39.11
CA ASN A 684 1.36 -28.76 38.80
C ASN A 684 2.06 -29.45 37.62
N ILE A 685 2.67 -30.61 37.85
CA ILE A 685 3.25 -31.46 36.79
C ILE A 685 2.45 -32.76 36.72
N GLY A 686 1.65 -32.92 35.67
CA GLY A 686 0.75 -34.07 35.50
C GLY A 686 -0.31 -34.14 36.60
N PHE A 687 -0.30 -35.20 37.41
CA PHE A 687 -1.21 -35.41 38.55
C PHE A 687 -0.58 -35.09 39.91
N SER A 688 0.60 -34.47 39.93
CA SER A 688 1.32 -34.15 41.16
C SER A 688 1.61 -32.65 41.25
N ASP A 689 1.57 -32.12 42.45
CA ASP A 689 2.13 -30.83 42.80
C ASP A 689 3.61 -31.03 43.09
N VAL A 690 4.45 -30.44 42.25
CA VAL A 690 5.90 -30.51 42.33
C VAL A 690 6.40 -29.15 42.78
N ILE A 691 7.00 -29.09 43.96
CA ILE A 691 7.51 -27.86 44.56
C ILE A 691 9.04 -27.88 44.49
N PRO A 692 9.69 -26.98 43.74
CA PRO A 692 11.14 -26.88 43.74
C PRO A 692 11.63 -26.42 45.12
N VAL A 693 12.57 -27.17 45.69
CA VAL A 693 13.29 -26.77 46.91
C VAL A 693 14.47 -25.93 46.48
N ILE A 694 14.35 -24.61 46.65
CA ILE A 694 15.37 -23.63 46.26
C ILE A 694 16.01 -23.07 47.52
N GLU A 695 17.33 -23.18 47.62
CA GLU A 695 18.12 -22.59 48.71
C GLU A 695 18.84 -21.34 48.21
N THR A 696 18.77 -20.26 48.98
CA THR A 696 19.53 -19.04 48.71
C THR A 696 20.83 -19.05 49.51
N GLU A 697 21.96 -19.01 48.82
CA GLU A 697 23.29 -19.01 49.44
C GLU A 697 24.04 -17.70 49.14
N ASN A 698 24.84 -17.23 50.10
CA ASN A 698 25.79 -16.14 49.89
C ASN A 698 27.21 -16.72 49.90
N LYS A 699 27.78 -16.98 48.72
CA LYS A 699 29.12 -17.57 48.54
C LYS A 699 29.94 -16.76 47.53
N ASP A 700 31.25 -16.68 47.76
CA ASP A 700 32.25 -16.19 46.78
C ASP A 700 31.84 -14.91 46.01
N GLU A 701 31.58 -13.84 46.77
CA GLU A 701 31.15 -12.51 46.27
C GLU A 701 29.81 -12.46 45.52
N LYS A 702 29.00 -13.52 45.61
CA LYS A 702 27.70 -13.63 44.93
C LYS A 702 26.58 -14.10 45.86
N THR A 703 25.34 -13.83 45.47
CA THR A 703 24.13 -14.43 46.02
C THR A 703 23.57 -15.39 44.97
N THR A 704 23.35 -16.66 45.31
CA THR A 704 22.89 -17.69 44.38
C THR A 704 21.58 -18.33 44.84
N TRP A 705 20.73 -18.70 43.89
CA TRP A 705 19.56 -19.56 44.12
C TRP A 705 19.85 -20.91 43.50
N THR A 706 19.90 -21.94 44.34
CA THR A 706 20.32 -23.28 43.95
C THR A 706 19.17 -24.25 44.15
N LEU A 707 18.85 -25.03 43.11
CA LEU A 707 17.89 -26.12 43.17
C LEU A 707 18.49 -27.29 43.95
N LYS A 708 17.87 -27.64 45.08
CA LYS A 708 18.30 -28.72 45.98
C LYS A 708 17.48 -30.00 45.85
N GLY A 709 16.29 -29.91 45.27
CA GLY A 709 15.39 -31.05 45.12
C GLY A 709 14.00 -30.62 44.68
N PHE A 710 13.09 -31.59 44.61
CA PHE A 710 11.65 -31.36 44.45
C PHE A 710 10.89 -32.11 45.53
N ASN A 711 9.93 -31.42 46.16
CA ASN A 711 8.91 -32.08 46.97
C ASN A 711 7.76 -32.47 46.04
N VAL A 712 7.33 -33.72 46.09
CA VAL A 712 6.19 -34.22 45.30
C VAL A 712 5.01 -34.44 46.24
N ALA A 713 3.94 -33.70 46.03
CA ALA A 713 2.64 -33.92 46.67
C ALA A 713 1.62 -34.38 45.63
N THR A 714 0.69 -35.25 46.03
CA THR A 714 -0.37 -35.71 45.12
C THR A 714 -1.38 -34.58 44.92
N ASN A 715 -1.57 -34.14 43.66
CA ASN A 715 -2.59 -33.14 43.36
C ASN A 715 -3.96 -33.82 43.32
N GLN A 716 -4.68 -33.80 44.45
CA GLN A 716 -5.96 -34.51 44.55
C GLN A 716 -7.01 -34.02 43.53
N GLN A 717 -6.96 -32.74 43.11
CA GLN A 717 -7.88 -32.21 42.10
C GLN A 717 -7.56 -32.75 40.70
N SER A 718 -6.28 -32.83 40.33
CA SER A 718 -5.83 -33.39 39.06
C SER A 718 -6.00 -34.92 39.02
N VAL A 719 -5.78 -35.60 40.15
CA VAL A 719 -6.09 -37.03 40.32
C VAL A 719 -7.59 -37.28 40.20
N GLN A 720 -8.45 -36.47 40.83
CA GLN A 720 -9.90 -36.56 40.66
C GLN A 720 -10.34 -36.30 39.22
N LYS A 721 -9.73 -35.35 38.50
CA LYS A 721 -10.00 -35.14 37.07
C LYS A 721 -9.66 -36.38 36.24
N ALA A 722 -8.53 -37.03 36.51
CA ALA A 722 -8.16 -38.29 35.85
C ALA A 722 -9.08 -39.46 36.24
N GLU A 723 -9.42 -39.61 37.53
CA GLU A 723 -10.36 -40.64 38.00
C GLU A 723 -11.75 -40.44 37.39
N ASN A 724 -12.22 -39.20 37.31
CA ASN A 724 -13.51 -38.87 36.70
C ASN A 724 -13.50 -39.12 35.19
N PHE A 725 -12.45 -38.70 34.46
CA PHE A 725 -12.27 -38.98 33.03
C PHE A 725 -12.21 -40.50 32.75
N MET A 726 -11.42 -41.24 33.52
CA MET A 726 -11.30 -42.70 33.41
C MET A 726 -12.60 -43.41 33.78
N SER A 727 -13.35 -42.92 34.77
CA SER A 727 -14.63 -43.49 35.16
C SER A 727 -15.73 -43.26 34.12
N ALA A 728 -15.74 -42.10 33.44
CA ALA A 728 -16.65 -41.79 32.34
C ALA A 728 -16.33 -42.66 31.12
N GLY A 729 -15.04 -42.78 30.74
CA GLY A 729 -14.60 -43.66 29.67
C GLY A 729 -14.91 -45.14 29.93
N TYR A 730 -14.70 -45.61 31.16
CA TYR A 730 -14.97 -47.00 31.55
C TYR A 730 -16.48 -47.30 31.61
N LYS A 731 -17.32 -46.37 32.10
CA LYS A 731 -18.78 -46.52 32.09
C LYS A 731 -19.37 -46.49 30.68
N ASN A 732 -18.86 -45.61 29.81
CA ASN A 732 -19.26 -45.57 28.40
C ASN A 732 -18.90 -46.88 27.68
N PHE A 733 -17.70 -47.42 27.94
CA PHE A 733 -17.28 -48.73 27.43
C PHE A 733 -18.16 -49.88 27.97
N LEU A 734 -18.46 -49.93 29.28
CA LEU A 734 -19.36 -50.94 29.85
C LEU A 734 -20.80 -50.83 29.32
N ASN A 735 -21.29 -49.62 29.07
CA ASN A 735 -22.59 -49.41 28.43
C ASN A 735 -22.57 -49.86 26.96
N GLU A 736 -21.49 -49.62 26.22
CA GLU A 736 -21.34 -50.11 24.85
C GLU A 736 -21.32 -51.65 24.80
N VAL A 737 -20.54 -52.30 25.69
CA VAL A 737 -20.45 -53.76 25.80
C VAL A 737 -21.79 -54.38 26.24
N ASN A 738 -22.49 -53.78 27.22
CA ASN A 738 -23.81 -54.25 27.65
C ASN A 738 -24.88 -54.08 26.56
N ASN A 739 -24.79 -53.03 25.73
CA ASN A 739 -25.69 -52.84 24.60
C ASN A 739 -25.36 -53.77 23.42
N LEU A 740 -24.08 -54.11 23.20
CA LEU A 740 -23.69 -55.17 22.25
C LEU A 740 -24.35 -56.51 22.62
N ASN A 741 -24.37 -56.86 23.92
CA ASN A 741 -25.04 -58.07 24.39
C ASN A 741 -26.57 -58.05 24.23
N LYS A 742 -27.22 -56.87 24.33
CA LYS A 742 -28.67 -56.74 24.06
C LYS A 742 -29.03 -56.93 22.58
N ARG A 743 -28.10 -56.67 21.65
CA ARG A 743 -28.30 -56.85 20.19
C ARG A 743 -28.55 -58.31 19.79
N MET A 744 -28.00 -59.29 20.53
CA MET A 744 -28.27 -60.72 20.32
C MET A 744 -29.76 -61.08 20.49
N GLY A 745 -30.52 -60.29 21.27
CA GLY A 745 -31.95 -60.47 21.48
C GLY A 745 -32.80 -59.85 20.36
N ASP A 746 -32.45 -58.64 19.90
CA ASP A 746 -33.26 -57.86 18.95
C ASP A 746 -33.13 -58.34 17.49
N LEU A 747 -32.01 -58.99 17.11
CA LEU A 747 -31.81 -59.54 15.75
C LEU A 747 -32.68 -60.77 15.45
N ARG A 748 -33.30 -61.39 16.46
CA ARG A 748 -34.18 -62.56 16.28
C ARG A 748 -35.60 -62.23 15.82
N ASP A 749 -36.02 -60.97 15.93
CA ASP A 749 -37.43 -60.55 15.70
C ASP A 749 -37.67 -59.82 14.37
N ILE A 750 -36.67 -59.74 13.48
CA ILE A 750 -36.79 -59.04 12.19
C ILE A 750 -36.85 -60.06 11.04
N ASN A 751 -38.03 -60.30 10.47
CA ASN A 751 -38.26 -61.25 9.35
C ASN A 751 -37.73 -60.76 7.98
N GLY A 752 -36.73 -59.88 7.93
CA GLY A 752 -36.20 -59.29 6.68
C GLY A 752 -34.73 -59.65 6.43
N GLU A 753 -34.36 -59.90 5.16
CA GLU A 753 -32.97 -60.24 4.78
C GLU A 753 -31.96 -59.10 4.98
N ALA A 754 -32.39 -57.82 5.00
CA ALA A 754 -31.54 -56.67 5.27
C ALA A 754 -32.35 -55.55 5.94
N GLY A 755 -31.72 -54.81 6.85
CA GLY A 755 -32.36 -53.75 7.62
C GLY A 755 -31.42 -52.58 7.91
N ALA A 756 -31.99 -51.37 7.94
CA ALA A 756 -31.35 -50.19 8.51
C ALA A 756 -32.11 -49.78 9.77
N TRP A 757 -31.39 -49.39 10.81
CA TRP A 757 -31.98 -49.06 12.10
C TRP A 757 -31.30 -47.84 12.72
N ALA A 758 -32.05 -47.14 13.56
CA ALA A 758 -31.56 -46.05 14.37
C ALA A 758 -32.13 -46.21 15.79
N ARG A 759 -31.29 -45.99 16.80
CA ARG A 759 -31.69 -46.02 18.21
C ARG A 759 -31.15 -44.80 18.91
N ILE A 760 -32.02 -44.17 19.70
CA ILE A 760 -31.64 -43.11 20.64
C ILE A 760 -31.88 -43.65 22.04
N MET A 761 -30.87 -43.60 22.89
CA MET A 761 -30.96 -43.99 24.30
C MET A 761 -30.48 -42.83 25.14
N SER A 762 -31.25 -42.43 26.14
CA SER A 762 -30.80 -41.47 27.13
C SER A 762 -30.73 -42.15 28.50
N GLY A 763 -29.68 -41.88 29.25
CA GLY A 763 -29.49 -42.40 30.59
C GLY A 763 -29.03 -41.31 31.54
N ALA A 764 -29.42 -41.44 32.80
CA ALA A 764 -28.97 -40.58 33.89
C ALA A 764 -28.36 -41.46 34.98
N GLY A 765 -27.22 -41.06 35.51
CA GLY A 765 -26.51 -41.77 36.57
C GLY A 765 -26.09 -40.80 37.67
N SER A 766 -26.16 -41.24 38.92
CA SER A 766 -25.64 -40.50 40.07
C SER A 766 -24.66 -41.36 40.86
N ALA A 767 -23.60 -40.75 41.39
CA ALA A 767 -22.67 -41.40 42.33
C ALA A 767 -22.49 -40.54 43.60
N GLY A 768 -21.85 -41.10 44.63
CA GLY A 768 -21.53 -40.35 45.85
C GLY A 768 -20.63 -39.14 45.54
N GLY A 769 -20.75 -38.07 46.34
CA GLY A 769 -19.94 -36.84 46.17
C GLY A 769 -20.52 -35.80 45.20
N GLY A 770 -21.83 -35.80 44.96
CA GLY A 770 -22.50 -34.76 44.17
C GLY A 770 -22.45 -34.94 42.65
N TYR A 771 -21.86 -36.05 42.17
CA TYR A 771 -21.75 -36.37 40.75
C TYR A 771 -23.09 -36.82 40.15
N SER A 772 -23.51 -36.13 39.09
CA SER A 772 -24.60 -36.56 38.20
C SER A 772 -24.15 -36.49 36.75
N ASP A 773 -24.44 -37.53 35.97
CA ASP A 773 -24.17 -37.60 34.53
C ASP A 773 -25.45 -37.94 33.77
N ASN A 774 -25.67 -37.23 32.68
CA ASN A 774 -26.73 -37.50 31.73
C ASN A 774 -26.10 -37.69 30.34
N TYR A 775 -26.38 -38.82 29.71
CA TYR A 775 -25.91 -39.09 28.34
C TYR A 775 -27.08 -39.35 27.39
N THR A 776 -26.91 -38.94 26.15
CA THR A 776 -27.75 -39.31 25.00
C THR A 776 -26.87 -40.00 23.97
N HIS A 777 -27.26 -41.22 23.63
CA HIS A 777 -26.55 -42.13 22.76
C HIS A 777 -27.38 -42.36 21.50
N VAL A 778 -26.85 -41.97 20.35
CA VAL A 778 -27.47 -42.19 19.04
C VAL A 778 -26.66 -43.25 18.32
N GLN A 779 -27.30 -44.34 17.95
CA GLN A 779 -26.71 -45.38 17.12
C GLN A 779 -27.50 -45.47 15.82
N ILE A 780 -26.80 -45.55 14.70
CA ILE A 780 -27.38 -45.85 13.40
C ILE A 780 -26.61 -47.01 12.79
N GLY A 781 -27.30 -47.95 12.17
CA GLY A 781 -26.65 -49.12 11.61
C GLY A 781 -27.42 -49.70 10.45
N ALA A 782 -26.72 -50.51 9.66
CA ALA A 782 -27.31 -51.33 8.62
C ALA A 782 -26.70 -52.73 8.68
N ASP A 783 -27.53 -53.76 8.59
CA ASP A 783 -27.09 -55.15 8.59
C ASP A 783 -27.89 -56.01 7.61
N LYS A 784 -27.30 -57.16 7.27
CA LYS A 784 -27.82 -58.15 6.34
C LYS A 784 -27.72 -59.53 6.97
N LYS A 785 -28.82 -60.28 6.93
CA LYS A 785 -28.93 -61.67 7.35
C LYS A 785 -28.46 -62.60 6.22
N HIS A 786 -27.75 -63.64 6.57
CA HIS A 786 -27.32 -64.74 5.71
C HIS A 786 -27.76 -66.06 6.34
N GLU A 787 -28.69 -66.76 5.71
CA GLU A 787 -29.14 -68.07 6.18
C GLU A 787 -28.15 -69.15 5.70
N LEU A 788 -27.57 -69.89 6.64
CA LEU A 788 -26.72 -71.06 6.42
C LEU A 788 -27.43 -72.28 7.04
N ASP A 789 -27.14 -73.50 6.58
CA ASP A 789 -27.83 -74.72 7.04
C ASP A 789 -27.83 -74.86 8.58
N GLY A 790 -28.94 -74.46 9.21
CA GLY A 790 -29.17 -74.49 10.65
C GLY A 790 -28.70 -73.27 11.46
N LEU A 791 -28.19 -72.20 10.82
CA LEU A 791 -27.64 -70.99 11.48
C LEU A 791 -27.89 -69.73 10.66
N ASP A 792 -28.33 -68.66 11.32
CA ASP A 792 -28.44 -67.34 10.72
C ASP A 792 -27.22 -66.49 11.09
N LEU A 793 -26.46 -66.01 10.10
CA LEU A 793 -25.31 -65.12 10.25
C LEU A 793 -25.72 -63.68 9.91
N PHE A 794 -25.38 -62.69 10.73
CA PHE A 794 -25.74 -61.29 10.46
C PHE A 794 -24.48 -60.42 10.32
N THR A 795 -24.37 -59.72 9.18
CA THR A 795 -23.22 -58.87 8.87
C THR A 795 -23.65 -57.44 8.62
N GLY A 796 -23.01 -56.47 9.28
CA GLY A 796 -23.40 -55.07 9.14
C GLY A 796 -22.42 -54.06 9.73
N MET A 797 -22.72 -52.78 9.53
CA MET A 797 -21.96 -51.65 10.04
C MET A 797 -22.83 -50.83 10.99
N THR A 798 -22.23 -50.34 12.07
CA THR A 798 -22.87 -49.42 13.01
C THR A 798 -22.01 -48.19 13.21
N MET A 799 -22.66 -47.04 13.34
CA MET A 799 -22.05 -45.77 13.70
C MET A 799 -22.73 -45.26 14.95
N THR A 800 -21.93 -44.83 15.91
CA THR A 800 -22.41 -44.44 17.23
C THR A 800 -21.94 -43.03 17.53
N TYR A 801 -22.84 -42.22 18.07
CA TYR A 801 -22.55 -40.89 18.59
C TYR A 801 -23.08 -40.78 20.01
N THR A 802 -22.23 -40.38 20.94
CA THR A 802 -22.64 -40.15 22.34
C THR A 802 -22.37 -38.70 22.70
N ASP A 803 -23.40 -38.05 23.23
CA ASP A 803 -23.31 -36.73 23.86
C ASP A 803 -23.58 -36.92 25.36
N SER A 804 -22.57 -36.66 26.20
CA SER A 804 -22.69 -36.79 27.66
C SER A 804 -22.38 -35.48 28.36
N ASN A 805 -23.16 -35.17 29.39
CA ASN A 805 -23.01 -33.99 30.23
C ASN A 805 -22.95 -34.42 31.70
N ALA A 806 -21.78 -34.23 32.31
CA ALA A 806 -21.53 -34.55 33.71
C ALA A 806 -21.34 -33.28 34.54
N GLY A 807 -21.92 -33.26 35.74
CA GLY A 807 -21.86 -32.12 36.67
C GLY A 807 -21.63 -32.54 38.12
N ASN A 808 -21.11 -31.62 38.92
CA ASN A 808 -20.93 -31.76 40.37
C ASN A 808 -21.40 -30.48 41.11
N ASN A 809 -22.02 -30.64 42.29
CA ASN A 809 -22.66 -29.59 43.07
C ASN A 809 -21.69 -28.55 43.70
N ASP A 810 -20.38 -28.76 43.66
CA ASP A 810 -19.38 -27.82 44.21
C ASP A 810 -18.84 -26.78 43.20
N PHE A 811 -19.35 -26.74 41.96
CA PHE A 811 -18.85 -25.84 40.92
C PHE A 811 -19.89 -24.82 40.43
N LEU A 812 -19.59 -23.53 40.64
CA LEU A 812 -20.15 -22.45 39.83
C LEU A 812 -19.55 -22.56 38.40
N ARG A 813 -20.35 -23.15 37.50
CA ARG A 813 -20.24 -23.13 36.02
C ARG A 813 -18.96 -23.68 35.39
N GLN A 814 -18.90 -24.98 35.20
CA GLN A 814 -18.35 -25.59 33.97
C GLN A 814 -19.10 -26.91 33.71
N ASN A 815 -19.94 -26.93 32.66
CA ASN A 815 -20.46 -28.18 32.11
C ASN A 815 -19.37 -28.72 31.17
N GLU A 816 -18.79 -29.87 31.47
CA GLU A 816 -17.91 -30.55 30.52
C GLU A 816 -18.78 -31.38 29.55
N ILE A 817 -18.71 -31.03 28.27
CA ILE A 817 -19.40 -31.72 27.18
C ILE A 817 -18.39 -32.65 26.50
N CYS A 818 -18.55 -33.96 26.65
CA CYS A 818 -17.75 -34.96 25.96
C CYS A 818 -18.48 -35.45 24.70
N ARG A 819 -17.85 -35.32 23.53
CA ARG A 819 -18.37 -35.80 22.23
C ARG A 819 -17.37 -36.75 21.58
N GLY A 820 -17.81 -37.96 21.25
CA GLY A 820 -16.96 -38.99 20.63
C GLY A 820 -17.66 -39.73 19.49
N TRP A 821 -16.87 -40.15 18.50
CA TRP A 821 -17.31 -40.94 17.34
C TRP A 821 -16.50 -42.25 17.26
N PRO A 822 -17.01 -43.38 17.80
CA PRO A 822 -16.46 -44.70 17.51
C PRO A 822 -17.11 -45.26 16.22
N LEU A 823 -16.29 -45.81 15.32
CA LEU A 823 -16.73 -46.62 14.19
C LEU A 823 -16.38 -48.08 14.46
N CYS A 824 -17.38 -48.96 14.57
CA CYS A 824 -17.17 -50.39 14.84
C CYS A 824 -17.69 -51.25 13.67
N LEU A 825 -16.82 -52.13 13.16
CA LEU A 825 -17.18 -53.21 12.26
C LEU A 825 -17.50 -54.46 13.10
N CYS A 826 -18.71 -55.00 12.99
CA CYS A 826 -19.11 -56.23 13.69
C CYS A 826 -19.40 -57.35 12.68
N HIS A 827 -18.91 -58.55 12.96
CA HIS A 827 -19.36 -59.81 12.35
C HIS A 827 -19.88 -60.68 13.50
N VAL A 828 -21.13 -61.17 13.41
CA VAL A 828 -21.74 -62.02 14.44
C VAL A 828 -22.37 -63.24 13.80
#